data_AF-A0A3B3DCU6-F1
#
_entry.id   AF-A0A3B3DCU6-F1
#
_cell.length_a   1.000
_cell.length_b   1.000
_cell.length_c   1.000
_cell.angle_alpha   90.00
_cell.angle_beta   90.00
_cell.angle_gamma   90.00
#
_symmetry.space_group_name_H-M   'P 1'
#
loop_
_entity.id
_entity.type
_entity.pdbx_description
1 polymer ?
#
loop_
_entity_poly.entity_id
_entity_poly.type
_entity_poly.pdbx_seq_one_letter_code
_entity_poly.pdbx_strand_id
1 'polypeptide(L)'
;MFCAKLKELKLSGECPFSSSAKNNELGDFEERSSDAADLLPVSEDVHGKIRENAPRQKASRAKVNLHTLGESIRKLACPGFQRLHDALQRMMTAADHSKDSESASLHCCPYQSCNDKPEHLVDMMKSYSTKTAIPMEALKIALGEEIFSMCYEEDGHILRVVGGALHDFLNSFNVLLKQSSMLPSPDREDCVNEPSVLCLDKDPGLLTVYFFNPSPTTEMFFPGVIKAAARLLYNTTVDVLKDPLTSKDSILQSSPQPSLLYTVVVKDAKTLSPSPLRATSAGTLPTSLFSTIFPFHLILDQDLVLVQIGHGLRKRLTRKDGLRRSPTFQEHFSIVSPQIKCTFQGILTMLNTQFIIRIKHGVFVTDNTGKPMDLKGQMIYVPESNAILFLGSPCVDKLEELTGRGLYLSDIPIHNALRDVVLVGEQAKAQDGLKKRLGKAKAALEHAHQALEEEKKKTVDLLFSIFPGTVAQQLWQGEIVQAKKFNQVTMLFSDIVGFTAVCSLCTPMQVITMLNELYTKFDYHCGELDVYKVETIGDAYCVAGGLHRESETHAVEIAFMALKMMELSDEVLTPTGEPIQIAQRSPRVCLCSQEQTRPSGQLPRRHPWCLLLFGVCLENVKTYKKMKPNCSKHTVPEKRTK
;
A
#
# COMPACT_ATOMS: atom_id res chain seq x y z
N MET A 1 37.46 3.79 -23.49
CA MET A 1 37.06 4.97 -24.29
C MET A 1 35.59 5.32 -24.03
N PHE A 2 35.28 5.92 -22.88
CA PHE A 2 33.94 6.47 -22.57
C PHE A 2 34.10 7.51 -21.46
N CYS A 3 34.80 8.63 -21.75
CA CYS A 3 34.87 9.77 -20.83
C CYS A 3 35.33 11.10 -21.48
N ALA A 4 35.08 11.30 -22.78
CA ALA A 4 35.42 12.56 -23.45
C ALA A 4 34.39 12.93 -24.51
N LYS A 5 33.20 13.40 -24.09
CA LYS A 5 32.24 14.15 -24.93
C LYS A 5 31.07 14.78 -24.14
N LEU A 6 31.34 15.44 -23.02
CA LEU A 6 30.34 16.17 -22.23
C LEU A 6 30.84 17.59 -21.89
N LYS A 7 31.23 18.36 -22.90
CA LYS A 7 31.65 19.76 -22.71
C LYS A 7 31.01 20.79 -23.64
N GLU A 8 30.04 20.41 -24.47
CA GLU A 8 29.27 21.37 -25.26
C GLU A 8 27.79 20.98 -25.30
N LEU A 9 27.01 21.51 -24.38
CA LEU A 9 25.57 21.66 -24.52
C LEU A 9 25.17 22.95 -23.77
N LYS A 10 25.14 24.05 -24.52
CA LYS A 10 24.43 25.27 -24.14
C LYS A 10 22.94 24.97 -24.18
N LEU A 11 22.25 25.20 -23.07
CA LEU A 11 20.79 25.21 -23.00
C LEU A 11 20.29 26.49 -23.69
N SER A 12 19.74 26.36 -24.90
CA SER A 12 18.76 27.30 -25.45
C SER A 12 17.41 26.62 -25.38
N GLY A 13 16.49 27.20 -24.60
CA GLY A 13 15.12 26.73 -24.50
C GLY A 13 14.34 27.08 -25.76
N GLU A 14 13.52 26.13 -26.21
CA GLU A 14 12.25 26.37 -26.89
C GLU A 14 11.46 25.04 -26.95
N CYS A 15 10.23 25.07 -26.46
CA CYS A 15 9.28 23.95 -26.49
C CYS A 15 8.81 23.68 -27.92
N PRO A 16 8.82 22.43 -28.42
CA PRO A 16 8.38 22.13 -29.76
C PRO A 16 6.95 21.56 -29.73
N PHE A 17 5.91 22.37 -29.73
CA PHE A 17 4.59 22.01 -30.31
C PHE A 17 3.74 23.28 -30.51
N SER A 18 3.90 23.92 -31.67
CA SER A 18 2.82 24.71 -32.29
C SER A 18 2.91 24.62 -33.81
N SER A 19 1.75 24.74 -34.45
CA SER A 19 1.40 24.65 -35.89
C SER A 19 0.83 23.30 -36.30
N SER A 20 -0.29 23.17 -37.01
CA SER A 20 -1.36 24.07 -37.49
C SER A 20 -2.27 23.18 -38.33
N ALA A 21 -3.60 23.23 -38.17
CA ALA A 21 -4.52 23.23 -39.32
C ALA A 21 -6.00 23.31 -38.90
N LYS A 22 -6.71 24.21 -39.57
CA LYS A 22 -8.13 24.53 -39.52
C LYS A 22 -8.98 23.49 -40.27
N ASN A 23 -10.24 23.25 -39.86
CA ASN A 23 -11.48 23.67 -40.54
C ASN A 23 -12.70 22.76 -40.25
N ASN A 24 -13.80 23.46 -39.90
CA ASN A 24 -15.23 23.30 -40.25
C ASN A 24 -16.13 22.10 -39.86
N GLU A 25 -17.27 22.51 -39.25
CA GLU A 25 -18.67 22.01 -39.38
C GLU A 25 -19.06 20.71 -38.64
N LEU A 26 -20.25 20.51 -38.04
CA LEU A 26 -21.47 21.26 -37.65
C LEU A 26 -22.36 20.27 -36.84
N GLY A 27 -23.12 20.74 -35.84
CA GLY A 27 -24.27 20.05 -35.17
C GLY A 27 -23.89 18.99 -34.12
N ASP A 28 -24.50 18.85 -32.95
CA ASP A 28 -25.77 19.34 -32.39
C ASP A 28 -25.68 19.46 -30.86
N PHE A 29 -26.56 20.30 -30.32
CA PHE A 29 -26.82 20.57 -28.91
C PHE A 29 -27.19 19.31 -28.09
N GLU A 30 -26.74 19.22 -26.83
CA GLU A 30 -27.67 19.17 -25.68
C GLU A 30 -26.97 19.40 -24.32
N GLU A 31 -27.49 20.45 -23.66
CA GLU A 31 -27.54 20.88 -22.27
C GLU A 31 -26.97 20.07 -21.07
N ARG A 32 -26.50 20.90 -20.10
CA ARG A 32 -26.43 20.72 -18.62
C ARG A 32 -25.36 19.79 -18.06
N SER A 33 -24.74 20.04 -16.91
CA SER A 33 -24.50 21.21 -16.06
C SER A 33 -23.53 20.74 -14.96
N SER A 34 -22.54 21.56 -14.60
CA SER A 34 -21.86 21.65 -13.29
C SER A 34 -21.93 20.47 -12.31
N ASP A 35 -20.78 19.88 -11.95
CA ASP A 35 -20.22 20.06 -10.59
C ASP A 35 -18.86 19.40 -10.34
N ALA A 36 -18.09 20.08 -9.49
CA ALA A 36 -17.09 19.63 -8.49
C ALA A 36 -15.94 18.71 -8.96
N ALA A 37 -14.69 19.19 -8.97
CA ALA A 37 -13.85 19.41 -7.77
C ALA A 37 -13.66 18.12 -6.94
N ASP A 38 -12.52 17.48 -7.19
CA ASP A 38 -11.47 17.21 -6.21
C ASP A 38 -11.82 16.57 -4.86
N LEU A 39 -10.94 15.64 -4.50
CA LEU A 39 -10.60 15.18 -3.15
C LEU A 39 -11.27 13.88 -2.64
N LEU A 40 -10.40 12.87 -2.62
CA LEU A 40 -10.35 11.78 -1.64
C LEU A 40 -10.56 12.27 -0.20
N PRO A 41 -11.22 11.47 0.64
CA PRO A 41 -10.84 11.35 2.05
C PRO A 41 -10.65 9.85 2.41
N VAL A 42 -9.52 9.44 2.99
CA VAL A 42 -9.11 9.63 4.40
C VAL A 42 -10.18 9.20 5.39
N SER A 43 -9.81 8.16 6.13
CA SER A 43 -10.56 7.44 7.16
C SER A 43 -10.75 8.29 8.42
N GLU A 44 -11.97 8.36 8.94
CA GLU A 44 -12.25 8.70 10.34
C GLU A 44 -13.21 7.66 10.94
N ASP A 45 -12.74 7.00 12.00
CA ASP A 45 -13.56 6.24 12.94
C ASP A 45 -14.20 7.21 13.95
N VAL A 46 -15.54 7.19 14.10
CA VAL A 46 -16.23 7.72 15.29
C VAL A 46 -17.36 6.79 15.71
N HIS A 47 -17.35 6.46 17.00
CA HIS A 47 -18.33 5.65 17.73
C HIS A 47 -19.74 6.27 17.82
N GLY A 48 -20.78 5.40 17.78
CA GLY A 48 -21.92 5.50 18.70
C GLY A 48 -23.34 5.37 18.11
N LYS A 49 -23.95 4.16 18.24
CA LYS A 49 -25.20 3.86 19.00
C LYS A 49 -25.94 2.61 18.47
N ILE A 50 -26.47 1.87 19.44
CA ILE A 50 -27.10 0.54 19.40
C ILE A 50 -28.50 0.59 18.77
N ARG A 51 -28.80 -0.36 17.85
CA ARG A 51 -30.10 -1.06 17.74
C ARG A 51 -30.03 -2.30 16.84
N GLU A 52 -30.93 -3.23 17.13
CA GLU A 52 -30.88 -4.68 16.98
C GLU A 52 -31.09 -5.28 15.56
N ASN A 53 -30.61 -6.54 15.43
CA ASN A 53 -31.11 -7.65 14.60
C ASN A 53 -31.02 -7.59 13.06
N ALA A 54 -29.91 -8.13 12.51
CA ALA A 54 -29.90 -9.16 11.44
C ALA A 54 -28.44 -9.51 11.07
N PRO A 55 -28.04 -10.80 10.96
CA PRO A 55 -26.71 -11.15 10.48
C PRO A 55 -26.67 -11.02 8.95
N ARG A 56 -26.36 -9.82 8.44
CA ARG A 56 -25.95 -9.65 7.04
C ARG A 56 -24.52 -10.15 6.90
N GLN A 57 -24.35 -11.30 6.24
CA GLN A 57 -23.07 -11.83 5.79
C GLN A 57 -22.30 -10.74 5.02
N LYS A 58 -21.26 -10.18 5.64
CA LYS A 58 -20.22 -9.44 4.93
C LYS A 58 -19.32 -10.47 4.26
N ALA A 59 -19.61 -10.79 2.99
CA ALA A 59 -18.65 -11.45 2.13
C ALA A 59 -17.51 -10.47 1.82
N SER A 60 -16.55 -10.39 2.74
CA SER A 60 -15.22 -9.87 2.41
C SER A 60 -14.69 -10.74 1.27
N ARG A 61 -14.46 -10.15 0.08
CA ARG A 61 -13.63 -10.76 -0.96
C ARG A 61 -12.21 -10.86 -0.41
N ALA A 62 -11.99 -11.85 0.45
CA ALA A 62 -10.73 -12.09 1.10
C ALA A 62 -9.70 -12.48 0.03
N LYS A 63 -8.58 -11.76 0.02
CA LYS A 63 -7.44 -12.07 -0.83
C LYS A 63 -7.04 -13.54 -0.64
N VAL A 64 -7.03 -14.33 -1.70
CA VAL A 64 -6.60 -15.73 -1.65
C VAL A 64 -5.09 -15.75 -1.47
N ASN A 65 -4.63 -16.35 -0.37
CA ASN A 65 -3.22 -16.54 -0.08
C ASN A 65 -2.86 -18.02 -0.20
N LEU A 66 -1.57 -18.33 -0.43
CA LEU A 66 -1.12 -19.71 -0.52
C LEU A 66 -1.35 -20.48 0.80
N HIS A 67 -1.22 -19.79 1.93
CA HIS A 67 -1.52 -20.35 3.25
C HIS A 67 -2.98 -20.78 3.37
N THR A 68 -3.92 -19.89 3.03
CA THR A 68 -5.35 -20.18 3.13
C THR A 68 -5.73 -21.31 2.18
N LEU A 69 -5.13 -21.37 0.98
CA LEU A 69 -5.29 -22.48 0.04
C LEU A 69 -4.80 -23.81 0.62
N GLY A 70 -3.60 -23.83 1.21
CA GLY A 70 -3.05 -25.02 1.85
C GLY A 70 -3.88 -25.48 3.06
N GLU A 71 -4.41 -24.56 3.87
CA GLU A 71 -5.29 -24.89 4.99
C GLU A 71 -6.63 -25.49 4.52
N SER A 72 -7.26 -24.96 3.48
CA SER A 72 -8.49 -25.52 2.93
C SER A 72 -8.30 -26.96 2.45
N ILE A 73 -7.19 -27.25 1.76
CA ILE A 73 -6.87 -28.62 1.34
C ILE A 73 -6.56 -29.51 2.56
N ARG A 74 -5.90 -28.99 3.60
CA ARG A 74 -5.67 -29.74 4.84
C ARG A 74 -6.97 -30.12 5.54
N LYS A 75 -7.96 -29.23 5.60
CA LYS A 75 -9.30 -29.54 6.17
C LYS A 75 -9.97 -30.71 5.44
N LEU A 76 -9.68 -30.91 4.15
CA LEU A 76 -10.21 -32.02 3.35
C LEU A 76 -9.40 -33.31 3.51
N ALA A 77 -8.06 -33.24 3.52
CA ALA A 77 -7.21 -34.43 3.57
C ALA A 77 -7.06 -34.99 4.99
N CYS A 78 -6.92 -34.10 5.98
CA CYS A 78 -6.68 -34.42 7.39
C CYS A 78 -7.59 -33.55 8.30
N PRO A 79 -8.93 -33.72 8.24
CA PRO A 79 -9.85 -33.00 9.10
C PRO A 79 -9.58 -33.32 10.58
N GLY A 80 -9.69 -32.30 11.44
CA GLY A 80 -9.66 -32.50 12.89
C GLY A 80 -10.87 -33.31 13.38
N PHE A 81 -10.74 -33.96 14.54
CA PHE A 81 -11.78 -34.83 15.10
C PHE A 81 -13.13 -34.11 15.26
N GLN A 82 -13.13 -32.87 15.76
CA GLN A 82 -14.35 -32.07 15.91
C GLN A 82 -15.08 -31.88 14.57
N ARG A 83 -14.35 -31.56 13.49
CA ARG A 83 -14.93 -31.38 12.16
C ARG A 83 -15.54 -32.67 11.62
N LEU A 84 -14.90 -33.81 11.88
CA LEU A 84 -15.46 -35.12 11.52
C LEU A 84 -16.74 -35.43 12.31
N HIS A 85 -16.76 -35.12 13.61
CA HIS A 85 -17.93 -35.29 14.45
C HIS A 85 -19.11 -34.40 13.99
N ASP A 86 -18.84 -33.12 13.72
CA ASP A 86 -19.85 -32.17 13.26
C ASP A 86 -20.43 -32.59 11.89
N ALA A 87 -19.58 -33.07 10.97
CA ALA A 87 -20.03 -33.61 9.69
C ALA A 87 -20.90 -34.87 9.86
N LEU A 88 -20.50 -35.79 10.76
CA LEU A 88 -21.30 -36.98 11.06
C LEU A 88 -22.66 -36.60 11.64
N GLN A 89 -22.71 -35.62 12.53
CA GLN A 89 -23.97 -35.14 13.12
C GLN A 89 -24.86 -34.48 12.07
N ARG A 90 -24.32 -33.60 11.21
CA ARG A 90 -25.07 -32.99 10.09
C ARG A 90 -25.67 -34.05 9.17
N MET A 91 -24.86 -35.05 8.78
CA MET A 91 -25.30 -36.18 7.96
C MET A 91 -26.47 -36.94 8.62
N MET A 92 -26.37 -37.24 9.93
CA MET A 92 -27.43 -37.94 10.66
C MET A 92 -28.72 -37.11 10.73
N THR A 93 -28.63 -35.81 11.00
CA THR A 93 -29.81 -34.93 11.05
C THR A 93 -30.48 -34.74 9.68
N ALA A 94 -29.70 -34.65 8.60
CA ALA A 94 -30.26 -34.50 7.25
C ALA A 94 -31.00 -35.77 6.79
N ALA A 95 -30.54 -36.95 7.21
CA ALA A 95 -31.21 -38.22 6.89
C ALA A 95 -32.54 -38.39 7.64
N ASP A 96 -32.63 -37.93 8.88
CA ASP A 96 -33.86 -38.02 9.69
C ASP A 96 -34.98 -37.10 9.16
N HIS A 97 -34.65 -35.94 8.59
CA HIS A 97 -35.63 -35.05 7.95
C HIS A 97 -36.21 -35.58 6.63
N SER A 98 -35.60 -36.61 6.02
CA SER A 98 -36.11 -37.24 4.79
C SER A 98 -37.13 -38.36 5.03
N LYS A 99 -37.31 -38.79 6.30
CA LYS A 99 -38.31 -39.76 6.71
C LYS A 99 -39.37 -39.04 7.54
N ASP A 100 -40.50 -38.67 6.92
CA ASP A 100 -41.72 -38.34 7.63
C ASP A 100 -42.16 -39.54 8.48
N SER A 101 -41.75 -39.57 9.75
CA SER A 101 -42.39 -40.35 10.81
C SER A 101 -41.98 -39.79 12.16
N GLU A 102 -42.98 -39.34 12.91
CA GLU A 102 -42.91 -39.08 14.34
C GLU A 102 -42.43 -40.35 15.07
N SER A 103 -41.13 -40.50 15.29
CA SER A 103 -40.57 -41.28 16.41
C SER A 103 -39.04 -41.25 16.39
N ALA A 104 -38.48 -40.98 17.58
CA ALA A 104 -37.07 -40.95 17.94
C ALA A 104 -36.31 -39.65 17.64
N SER A 105 -36.58 -38.64 18.46
CA SER A 105 -35.54 -37.67 18.85
C SER A 105 -34.33 -38.44 19.39
N LEU A 106 -33.24 -38.54 18.61
CA LEU A 106 -31.95 -38.99 19.10
C LEU A 106 -31.43 -37.94 20.10
N HIS A 107 -31.71 -38.16 21.38
CA HIS A 107 -30.93 -37.60 22.46
C HIS A 107 -29.53 -38.24 22.38
N CYS A 108 -28.60 -37.61 21.66
CA CYS A 108 -27.18 -37.84 21.90
C CYS A 108 -26.88 -37.30 23.31
N CYS A 109 -26.38 -38.17 24.19
CA CYS A 109 -25.94 -37.78 25.52
C CYS A 109 -24.96 -36.59 25.46
N PRO A 110 -24.98 -35.68 26.44
CA PRO A 110 -23.99 -34.61 26.51
C PRO A 110 -22.59 -35.22 26.62
N TYR A 111 -21.73 -34.84 25.68
CA TYR A 111 -20.35 -35.29 25.56
C TYR A 111 -19.60 -35.02 26.88
N GLN A 112 -19.27 -36.08 27.62
CA GLN A 112 -18.42 -36.01 28.80
C GLN A 112 -17.06 -36.58 28.42
N SER A 113 -16.08 -35.68 28.27
CA SER A 113 -14.62 -35.90 28.20
C SER A 113 -14.18 -37.34 27.91
N CYS A 114 -14.05 -37.71 26.63
CA CYS A 114 -13.52 -39.01 26.23
C CYS A 114 -12.46 -38.85 25.14
N ASN A 115 -11.33 -39.54 25.32
CA ASN A 115 -10.09 -39.44 24.53
C ASN A 115 -10.31 -39.37 23.01
N ASP A 116 -9.67 -38.39 22.37
CA ASP A 116 -9.60 -38.15 20.92
C ASP A 116 -9.00 -39.34 20.15
N LYS A 117 -9.78 -40.40 19.89
CA LYS A 117 -9.34 -41.53 19.07
C LYS A 117 -10.27 -41.79 17.88
N PRO A 118 -9.72 -42.02 16.67
CA PRO A 118 -10.50 -42.24 15.45
C PRO A 118 -11.35 -43.52 15.47
N GLU A 119 -11.01 -44.48 16.34
CA GLU A 119 -11.77 -45.73 16.55
C GLU A 119 -13.22 -45.46 17.01
N HIS A 120 -13.43 -44.42 17.82
CA HIS A 120 -14.75 -44.05 18.32
C HIS A 120 -15.71 -43.60 17.20
N LEU A 121 -15.17 -43.00 16.13
CA LEU A 121 -15.97 -42.52 15.00
C LEU A 121 -16.50 -43.68 14.14
N VAL A 122 -15.66 -44.70 13.95
CA VAL A 122 -16.03 -45.94 13.26
C VAL A 122 -17.16 -46.65 14.02
N ASP A 123 -17.07 -46.71 15.34
CA ASP A 123 -18.07 -47.39 16.16
C ASP A 123 -19.41 -46.64 16.22
N MET A 124 -19.39 -45.30 16.22
CA MET A 124 -20.61 -44.50 16.03
C MET A 124 -21.26 -44.77 14.67
N MET A 125 -20.48 -44.79 13.59
CA MET A 125 -21.00 -45.11 12.25
C MET A 125 -21.57 -46.53 12.17
N LYS A 126 -20.93 -47.52 12.82
CA LYS A 126 -21.47 -48.90 12.89
C LYS A 126 -22.81 -48.92 13.62
N SER A 127 -22.91 -48.25 14.76
CA SER A 127 -24.15 -48.14 15.54
C SER A 127 -25.27 -47.44 14.74
N TYR A 128 -24.94 -46.43 13.95
CA TYR A 128 -25.91 -45.76 13.08
C TYR A 128 -26.34 -46.65 11.89
N SER A 129 -25.39 -47.36 11.27
CA SER A 129 -25.67 -48.30 10.17
C SER A 129 -26.62 -49.41 10.60
N THR A 130 -26.42 -50.00 11.80
CA THR A 130 -27.32 -51.04 12.33
C THR A 130 -28.71 -50.50 12.65
N LYS A 131 -28.83 -49.26 13.12
CA LYS A 131 -30.13 -48.62 13.42
C LYS A 131 -30.90 -48.20 12.18
N THR A 132 -30.23 -47.70 11.14
CA THR A 132 -30.87 -47.13 9.94
C THR A 132 -30.96 -48.09 8.76
N ALA A 133 -30.32 -49.25 8.84
CA ALA A 133 -30.14 -50.22 7.77
C ALA A 133 -29.42 -49.67 6.52
N ILE A 134 -28.72 -48.54 6.64
CA ILE A 134 -27.90 -47.96 5.57
C ILE A 134 -26.54 -48.70 5.54
N PRO A 135 -26.08 -49.19 4.38
CA PRO A 135 -24.77 -49.84 4.26
C PRO A 135 -23.61 -48.92 4.68
N MET A 136 -22.59 -49.49 5.33
CA MET A 136 -21.40 -48.76 5.78
C MET A 136 -20.71 -47.98 4.65
N GLU A 137 -20.64 -48.55 3.44
CA GLU A 137 -20.03 -47.87 2.28
C GLU A 137 -20.82 -46.62 1.84
N ALA A 138 -22.15 -46.64 1.97
CA ALA A 138 -22.97 -45.47 1.67
C ALA A 138 -22.77 -44.36 2.72
N LEU A 139 -22.64 -44.73 4.01
CA LEU A 139 -22.36 -43.77 5.08
C LEU A 139 -20.97 -43.13 4.95
N LYS A 140 -19.97 -43.90 4.54
CA LYS A 140 -18.61 -43.42 4.23
C LYS A 140 -18.60 -42.35 3.13
N ILE A 141 -19.33 -42.60 2.04
CA ILE A 141 -19.48 -41.64 0.94
C ILE A 141 -20.23 -40.39 1.43
N ALA A 142 -21.35 -40.55 2.14
CA ALA A 142 -22.14 -39.42 2.66
C ALA A 142 -21.32 -38.55 3.63
N LEU A 143 -20.53 -39.15 4.51
CA LEU A 143 -19.62 -38.43 5.40
C LEU A 143 -18.60 -37.60 4.60
N GLY A 144 -18.00 -38.18 3.56
CA GLY A 144 -17.05 -37.46 2.70
C GLY A 144 -17.69 -36.32 1.92
N GLU A 145 -18.93 -36.49 1.45
CA GLU A 145 -19.70 -35.43 0.79
C GLU A 145 -20.00 -34.26 1.74
N GLU A 146 -20.34 -34.55 2.99
CA GLU A 146 -20.63 -33.53 4.01
C GLU A 146 -19.37 -32.78 4.45
N ILE A 147 -18.24 -33.49 4.66
CA ILE A 147 -16.94 -32.87 4.98
C ILE A 147 -16.55 -31.86 3.89
N PHE A 148 -16.70 -32.26 2.62
CA PHE A 148 -16.40 -31.37 1.51
C PHE A 148 -17.38 -30.19 1.45
N SER A 149 -18.68 -30.42 1.67
CA SER A 149 -19.70 -29.38 1.64
C SER A 149 -19.44 -28.32 2.72
N MET A 150 -19.13 -28.73 3.95
CA MET A 150 -18.69 -27.83 5.02
C MET A 150 -17.45 -27.02 4.63
N CYS A 151 -16.45 -27.65 4.02
CA CYS A 151 -15.26 -26.94 3.57
C CYS A 151 -15.55 -25.97 2.42
N TYR A 152 -16.50 -26.30 1.55
CA TYR A 152 -16.90 -25.47 0.41
C TYR A 152 -17.73 -24.26 0.83
N GLU A 153 -18.58 -24.41 1.86
CA GLU A 153 -19.31 -23.29 2.49
C GLU A 153 -18.34 -22.23 3.05
N GLU A 154 -17.24 -22.68 3.66
CA GLU A 154 -16.21 -21.80 4.23
C GLU A 154 -15.28 -21.22 3.14
N ASP A 155 -14.72 -22.09 2.31
CA ASP A 155 -13.55 -21.80 1.47
C ASP A 155 -13.83 -21.96 -0.03
N GLY A 156 -15.09 -21.95 -0.48
CA GLY A 156 -15.46 -22.24 -1.87
C GLY A 156 -14.79 -21.34 -2.91
N HIS A 157 -14.54 -20.07 -2.57
CA HIS A 157 -13.82 -19.13 -3.43
C HIS A 157 -12.33 -19.47 -3.59
N ILE A 158 -11.74 -20.19 -2.62
CA ILE A 158 -10.34 -20.63 -2.60
C ILE A 158 -10.22 -21.94 -3.40
N LEU A 159 -11.11 -22.91 -3.14
CA LEU A 159 -11.09 -24.23 -3.78
C LEU A 159 -11.30 -24.17 -5.30
N ARG A 160 -12.07 -23.20 -5.80
CA ARG A 160 -12.27 -23.00 -7.25
C ARG A 160 -11.01 -22.60 -8.04
N VAL A 161 -9.95 -22.16 -7.36
CA VAL A 161 -8.70 -21.69 -8.01
C VAL A 161 -7.72 -22.84 -8.24
N VAL A 162 -7.94 -24.01 -7.63
CA VAL A 162 -6.97 -25.12 -7.55
C VAL A 162 -6.70 -25.78 -8.91
N GLY A 163 -7.72 -25.94 -9.76
CA GLY A 163 -7.57 -26.67 -11.02
C GLY A 163 -8.80 -26.53 -11.93
N GLY A 164 -8.58 -26.62 -13.24
CA GLY A 164 -9.64 -26.49 -14.25
C GLY A 164 -10.54 -27.73 -14.37
N ALA A 165 -10.04 -28.90 -13.94
CA ALA A 165 -10.78 -30.15 -13.91
C ALA A 165 -10.47 -30.99 -12.65
N LEU A 166 -11.26 -32.04 -12.43
CA LEU A 166 -11.10 -32.93 -11.27
C LEU A 166 -9.70 -33.55 -11.16
N HIS A 167 -9.08 -33.91 -12.28
CA HIS A 167 -7.73 -34.48 -12.27
C HIS A 167 -6.66 -33.49 -11.76
N ASP A 168 -6.75 -32.22 -12.16
CA ASP A 168 -5.89 -31.13 -11.67
C ASP A 168 -6.08 -30.93 -10.17
N PHE A 169 -7.35 -30.91 -9.73
CA PHE A 169 -7.69 -30.80 -8.32
C PHE A 169 -7.02 -31.90 -7.50
N LEU A 170 -7.17 -33.16 -7.88
CA LEU A 170 -6.59 -34.30 -7.16
C LEU A 170 -5.05 -34.29 -7.20
N ASN A 171 -4.45 -33.91 -8.33
CA ASN A 171 -2.98 -33.84 -8.45
C ASN A 171 -2.38 -32.66 -7.65
N SER A 172 -3.16 -31.62 -7.36
CA SER A 172 -2.73 -30.49 -6.54
C SER A 172 -2.62 -30.79 -5.04
N PHE A 173 -3.28 -31.85 -4.53
CA PHE A 173 -3.36 -32.15 -3.09
C PHE A 173 -1.97 -32.18 -2.47
N ASN A 174 -1.03 -32.92 -3.08
CA ASN A 174 0.28 -33.14 -2.47
C ASN A 174 1.12 -31.86 -2.46
N VAL A 175 1.02 -31.03 -3.51
CA VAL A 175 1.73 -29.75 -3.59
C VAL A 175 1.24 -28.80 -2.50
N LEU A 176 -0.08 -28.68 -2.35
CA LEU A 176 -0.71 -27.76 -1.41
C LEU A 176 -0.60 -28.24 0.05
N LEU A 177 -0.70 -29.54 0.30
CA LEU A 177 -0.49 -30.12 1.63
C LEU A 177 0.92 -29.86 2.13
N LYS A 178 1.94 -30.09 1.28
CA LYS A 178 3.35 -29.87 1.63
C LYS A 178 3.72 -28.39 1.83
N GLN A 179 3.00 -27.47 1.18
CA GLN A 179 3.17 -26.03 1.41
C GLN A 179 2.53 -25.56 2.73
N SER A 180 1.48 -26.25 3.19
CA SER A 180 0.80 -25.92 4.44
C SER A 180 1.56 -26.43 5.68
N SER A 181 2.36 -27.48 5.56
CA SER A 181 3.14 -28.03 6.67
C SER A 181 4.24 -27.06 7.07
N MET A 182 3.95 -26.24 8.09
CA MET A 182 4.97 -25.54 8.88
C MET A 182 6.04 -26.53 9.35
N LEU A 183 7.28 -26.03 9.42
CA LEU A 183 8.56 -26.72 9.66
C LEU A 183 8.46 -28.14 10.27
N PRO A 184 9.26 -29.11 9.79
CA PRO A 184 9.40 -30.38 10.46
C PRO A 184 9.87 -30.13 11.90
N SER A 185 9.06 -30.57 12.87
CA SER A 185 9.51 -30.71 14.25
C SER A 185 10.72 -31.67 14.25
N PRO A 186 11.83 -31.35 14.93
CA PRO A 186 13.08 -32.12 14.84
C PRO A 186 12.98 -33.56 15.39
N ASP A 187 11.88 -33.93 16.05
CA ASP A 187 11.75 -35.19 16.80
C ASP A 187 10.99 -36.33 16.08
N ARG A 188 10.75 -36.25 14.75
CA ARG A 188 10.13 -37.35 13.99
C ARG A 188 11.08 -37.96 12.98
N GLU A 189 11.84 -38.97 13.41
CA GLU A 189 12.75 -39.76 12.58
C GLU A 189 12.04 -40.59 11.49
N ASP A 190 10.72 -40.75 11.54
CA ASP A 190 9.93 -41.51 10.55
C ASP A 190 9.17 -40.61 9.55
N CYS A 191 9.90 -39.89 8.69
CA CYS A 191 9.32 -39.11 7.57
C CYS A 191 9.01 -39.94 6.30
N VAL A 192 9.10 -41.27 6.35
CA VAL A 192 9.07 -42.16 5.17
C VAL A 192 7.67 -42.40 4.60
N ASN A 193 6.60 -42.00 5.30
CA ASN A 193 5.21 -42.35 4.99
C ASN A 193 4.28 -41.13 4.88
N GLU A 194 4.66 -40.13 4.07
CA GLU A 194 3.77 -39.01 3.77
C GLU A 194 2.62 -39.48 2.86
N PRO A 195 1.35 -39.09 3.13
CA PRO A 195 0.22 -39.43 2.27
C PRO A 195 0.33 -38.68 0.93
N SER A 196 0.07 -39.38 -0.17
CA SER A 196 0.11 -38.77 -1.50
C SER A 196 -0.96 -39.31 -2.44
N VAL A 197 -1.57 -38.41 -3.21
CA VAL A 197 -2.59 -38.69 -4.21
C VAL A 197 -2.00 -38.53 -5.60
N LEU A 198 -2.23 -39.50 -6.48
CA LEU A 198 -1.84 -39.48 -7.89
C LEU A 198 -3.03 -39.85 -8.77
N CYS A 199 -3.49 -38.91 -9.59
CA CYS A 199 -4.55 -39.12 -10.56
C CYS A 199 -3.95 -39.22 -11.98
N LEU A 200 -4.16 -40.37 -12.62
CA LEU A 200 -3.79 -40.64 -14.00
C LEU A 200 -5.04 -40.69 -14.88
N ASP A 201 -5.01 -39.99 -16.01
CA ASP A 201 -6.03 -40.07 -17.06
C ASP A 201 -5.65 -41.20 -18.02
N LYS A 202 -6.28 -42.37 -17.88
CA LYS A 202 -6.03 -43.52 -18.76
C LYS A 202 -6.85 -43.39 -20.05
N ASP A 203 -8.16 -43.20 -19.90
CA ASP A 203 -9.13 -43.18 -21.01
C ASP A 203 -10.12 -42.02 -20.85
N PRO A 204 -10.74 -41.51 -21.94
CA PRO A 204 -11.74 -40.45 -21.84
C PRO A 204 -12.87 -40.84 -20.88
N GLY A 205 -13.01 -40.08 -19.78
CA GLY A 205 -14.03 -40.32 -18.76
C GLY A 205 -13.67 -41.37 -17.70
N LEU A 206 -12.44 -41.91 -17.72
CA LEU A 206 -11.93 -42.87 -16.74
C LEU A 206 -10.63 -42.37 -16.08
N LEU A 207 -10.73 -41.99 -14.81
CA LEU A 207 -9.57 -41.56 -14.03
C LEU A 207 -9.14 -42.69 -13.07
N THR A 208 -7.84 -42.94 -13.02
CA THR A 208 -7.22 -43.86 -12.05
C THR A 208 -6.55 -43.06 -10.95
N VAL A 209 -7.06 -43.16 -9.72
CA VAL A 209 -6.56 -42.42 -8.56
C VAL A 209 -5.85 -43.37 -7.60
N TYR A 210 -4.54 -43.20 -7.47
CA TYR A 210 -3.74 -43.84 -6.45
C TYR A 210 -3.69 -42.96 -5.20
N PHE A 211 -3.90 -43.57 -4.05
CA PHE A 211 -3.68 -42.94 -2.76
C PHE A 211 -2.65 -43.76 -1.99
N PHE A 212 -1.43 -43.25 -1.89
CA PHE A 212 -0.32 -43.86 -1.17
C PHE A 212 -0.30 -43.41 0.29
N ASN A 213 0.00 -44.34 1.20
CA ASN A 213 0.07 -44.14 2.64
C ASN A 213 -1.13 -43.36 3.25
N PRO A 214 -2.39 -43.73 2.92
CA PRO A 214 -3.54 -43.05 3.49
C PRO A 214 -3.62 -43.27 5.00
N SER A 215 -4.05 -42.24 5.74
CA SER A 215 -4.43 -42.44 7.13
C SER A 215 -5.72 -43.30 7.20
N PRO A 216 -5.89 -44.15 8.22
CA PRO A 216 -7.12 -44.95 8.36
C PRO A 216 -8.39 -44.10 8.35
N THR A 217 -8.32 -42.87 8.88
CA THR A 217 -9.43 -41.93 8.90
C THR A 217 -9.74 -41.37 7.51
N THR A 218 -8.72 -40.97 6.75
CA THR A 218 -8.90 -40.41 5.41
C THR A 218 -9.42 -41.46 4.43
N GLU A 219 -8.94 -42.70 4.51
CA GLU A 219 -9.42 -43.81 3.69
C GLU A 219 -10.94 -43.98 3.77
N MET A 220 -11.55 -43.71 4.93
CA MET A 220 -12.99 -43.91 5.12
C MET A 220 -13.84 -42.97 4.28
N PHE A 221 -13.47 -41.70 4.14
CA PHE A 221 -14.35 -40.68 3.55
C PHE A 221 -13.86 -40.14 2.20
N PHE A 222 -12.61 -40.45 1.80
CA PHE A 222 -12.00 -39.92 0.58
C PHE A 222 -12.84 -40.12 -0.70
N PRO A 223 -13.52 -41.27 -0.93
CA PRO A 223 -14.39 -41.42 -2.10
C PRO A 223 -15.53 -40.40 -2.16
N GLY A 224 -16.11 -40.04 -1.00
CA GLY A 224 -17.13 -39.00 -0.90
C GLY A 224 -16.59 -37.61 -1.20
N VAL A 225 -15.36 -37.32 -0.79
CA VAL A 225 -14.66 -36.06 -1.12
C VAL A 225 -14.47 -35.91 -2.63
N ILE A 226 -14.03 -36.96 -3.33
CA ILE A 226 -13.89 -36.94 -4.80
C ILE A 226 -15.26 -36.66 -5.46
N LYS A 227 -16.31 -37.33 -4.99
CA LYS A 227 -17.66 -37.22 -5.54
C LYS A 227 -18.27 -35.83 -5.34
N ALA A 228 -18.12 -35.27 -4.14
CA ALA A 228 -18.56 -33.91 -3.85
C ALA A 228 -17.74 -32.85 -4.59
N ALA A 229 -16.42 -33.01 -4.70
CA ALA A 229 -15.58 -32.10 -5.47
C ALA A 229 -16.01 -32.05 -6.94
N ALA A 230 -16.24 -33.21 -7.56
CA ALA A 230 -16.74 -33.28 -8.93
C ALA A 230 -18.08 -32.55 -9.11
N ARG A 231 -19.02 -32.77 -8.18
CA ARG A 231 -20.36 -32.16 -8.23
C ARG A 231 -20.33 -30.65 -7.99
N LEU A 232 -19.64 -30.19 -6.95
CA LEU A 232 -19.72 -28.80 -6.46
C LEU A 232 -18.75 -27.84 -7.15
N LEU A 233 -17.58 -28.31 -7.60
CA LEU A 233 -16.60 -27.48 -8.30
C LEU A 233 -16.77 -27.54 -9.82
N TYR A 234 -17.08 -28.71 -10.36
CA TYR A 234 -17.04 -28.97 -11.81
C TYR A 234 -18.39 -29.36 -12.41
N ASN A 235 -19.48 -29.33 -11.64
CA ASN A 235 -20.82 -29.72 -12.08
C ASN A 235 -20.84 -31.08 -12.80
N THR A 236 -19.99 -32.01 -12.37
CA THR A 236 -19.80 -33.31 -13.01
C THR A 236 -20.22 -34.42 -12.06
N THR A 237 -20.95 -35.42 -12.58
CA THR A 237 -21.33 -36.60 -11.81
C THR A 237 -20.34 -37.74 -12.03
N VAL A 238 -19.84 -38.29 -10.93
CA VAL A 238 -18.83 -39.37 -10.94
C VAL A 238 -19.25 -40.53 -10.05
N ASP A 239 -18.91 -41.74 -10.47
CA ASP A 239 -18.92 -42.93 -9.63
C ASP A 239 -17.49 -43.29 -9.25
N VAL A 240 -17.25 -43.51 -7.96
CA VAL A 240 -15.93 -43.86 -7.42
C VAL A 240 -15.99 -45.31 -6.96
N LEU A 241 -15.20 -46.17 -7.59
CA LEU A 241 -15.09 -47.58 -7.29
C LEU A 241 -13.72 -47.86 -6.66
N LYS A 242 -13.69 -48.54 -5.52
CA LYS A 242 -12.45 -49.01 -4.91
C LYS A 242 -12.06 -50.33 -5.56
N ASP A 243 -10.90 -50.38 -6.22
CA ASP A 243 -10.44 -51.59 -6.87
C ASP A 243 -9.84 -52.56 -5.84
N PRO A 244 -10.17 -53.87 -5.91
CA PRO A 244 -9.50 -54.86 -5.09
C PRO A 244 -8.03 -54.95 -5.50
N LEU A 245 -7.14 -55.15 -4.51
CA LEU A 245 -5.67 -55.23 -4.70
C LEU A 245 -5.20 -56.31 -5.70
N THR A 246 -6.10 -57.12 -6.27
CA THR A 246 -5.83 -58.32 -7.07
C THR A 246 -5.96 -58.15 -8.59
N SER A 247 -6.36 -56.98 -9.12
CA SER A 247 -6.33 -56.73 -10.57
C SER A 247 -4.88 -56.50 -11.04
N LYS A 248 -4.41 -57.35 -11.97
CA LYS A 248 -2.99 -57.62 -12.26
C LYS A 248 -2.24 -56.58 -13.13
N ASP A 249 -2.82 -55.41 -13.41
CA ASP A 249 -2.36 -54.58 -14.55
C ASP A 249 -1.78 -53.21 -14.19
N SER A 250 -0.97 -53.04 -13.14
CA SER A 250 -0.29 -51.74 -12.95
C SER A 250 1.11 -51.83 -12.38
N ILE A 251 2.03 -51.14 -13.08
CA ILE A 251 3.47 -50.91 -12.84
C ILE A 251 3.82 -50.55 -11.39
N LEU A 252 2.83 -50.12 -10.59
CA LEU A 252 2.96 -49.61 -9.23
C LEU A 252 2.78 -50.65 -8.10
N GLN A 253 2.41 -51.90 -8.40
CA GLN A 253 2.12 -52.92 -7.37
C GLN A 253 3.35 -53.60 -6.74
N SER A 254 4.58 -53.37 -7.24
CA SER A 254 5.81 -53.86 -6.60
C SER A 254 6.26 -53.00 -5.41
N SER A 255 5.50 -51.96 -5.08
CA SER A 255 5.72 -51.08 -3.94
C SER A 255 5.46 -51.82 -2.61
N PRO A 256 6.39 -51.78 -1.64
CA PRO A 256 6.14 -52.28 -0.29
C PRO A 256 5.21 -51.36 0.54
N GLN A 257 4.73 -50.24 -0.01
CA GLN A 257 3.91 -49.26 0.72
C GLN A 257 2.40 -49.51 0.53
N PRO A 258 1.57 -49.29 1.58
CA PRO A 258 0.12 -49.38 1.47
C PRO A 258 -0.39 -48.37 0.46
N SER A 259 -1.09 -48.85 -0.57
CA SER A 259 -1.72 -48.01 -1.58
C SER A 259 -3.15 -48.44 -1.82
N LEU A 260 -4.03 -47.47 -2.02
CA LEU A 260 -5.41 -47.68 -2.43
C LEU A 260 -5.57 -47.21 -3.87
N LEU A 261 -6.32 -48.01 -4.64
CA LEU A 261 -6.63 -47.72 -6.02
C LEU A 261 -8.12 -47.43 -6.14
N TYR A 262 -8.45 -46.28 -6.71
CA TYR A 262 -9.82 -45.91 -7.04
C TYR A 262 -9.94 -45.70 -8.55
N THR A 263 -10.98 -46.30 -9.12
CA THR A 263 -11.42 -46.05 -10.48
C THR A 263 -12.59 -45.06 -10.43
N VAL A 264 -12.43 -43.89 -11.06
CA VAL A 264 -13.44 -42.84 -11.11
C VAL A 264 -14.02 -42.77 -12.51
N VAL A 265 -15.30 -43.10 -12.64
CA VAL A 265 -16.05 -43.10 -13.90
C VAL A 265 -16.88 -41.82 -14.00
N VAL A 266 -16.66 -41.03 -15.04
CA VAL A 266 -17.41 -39.80 -15.31
C VAL A 266 -18.65 -40.13 -16.15
N LYS A 267 -19.86 -39.87 -15.64
CA LYS A 267 -21.11 -40.23 -16.33
C LYS A 267 -21.41 -39.35 -17.55
N ASP A 268 -21.03 -38.08 -17.49
CA ASP A 268 -21.34 -37.08 -18.51
C ASP A 268 -20.13 -36.81 -19.44
N ALA A 269 -19.47 -37.86 -19.93
CA ALA A 269 -18.20 -37.76 -20.66
C ALA A 269 -18.25 -36.99 -22.01
N LYS A 270 -19.43 -36.54 -22.47
CA LYS A 270 -19.64 -35.87 -23.77
C LYS A 270 -19.22 -34.39 -23.82
N THR A 271 -18.95 -33.76 -22.68
CA THR A 271 -18.53 -32.34 -22.57
C THR A 271 -17.11 -32.17 -22.02
N LEU A 272 -16.37 -33.26 -21.83
CA LEU A 272 -15.00 -33.20 -21.31
C LEU A 272 -14.08 -32.51 -22.34
N SER A 273 -13.56 -31.34 -21.98
CA SER A 273 -12.41 -30.78 -22.67
C SER A 273 -11.27 -31.81 -22.60
N PRO A 274 -10.62 -32.17 -23.72
CA PRO A 274 -9.47 -33.08 -23.67
C PRO A 274 -8.42 -32.52 -22.71
N SER A 275 -7.86 -33.38 -21.86
CA SER A 275 -6.72 -32.99 -21.02
C SER A 275 -5.64 -32.35 -21.90
N PRO A 276 -4.98 -31.26 -21.48
CA PRO A 276 -3.85 -30.67 -22.21
C PRO A 276 -2.74 -31.68 -22.55
N LEU A 277 -2.68 -32.80 -21.83
CA LEU A 277 -1.75 -33.91 -22.05
C LEU A 277 -2.09 -34.75 -23.29
N ARG A 278 -3.33 -34.68 -23.79
CA ARG A 278 -3.78 -35.41 -24.98
C ARG A 278 -3.54 -34.54 -26.23
N ALA A 279 -2.27 -34.34 -26.57
CA ALA A 279 -1.87 -33.58 -27.75
C ALA A 279 -2.37 -34.26 -29.04
N THR A 280 -3.16 -33.54 -29.84
CA THR A 280 -3.80 -34.04 -31.08
C THR A 280 -2.89 -34.01 -32.31
N SER A 281 -1.61 -33.64 -32.16
CA SER A 281 -0.61 -33.77 -33.23
C SER A 281 0.81 -33.78 -32.63
N ALA A 282 1.53 -34.89 -32.82
CA ALA A 282 2.87 -35.09 -32.26
C ALA A 282 3.94 -34.71 -33.27
N GLY A 283 4.60 -33.56 -33.07
CA GLY A 283 5.94 -33.34 -33.61
C GLY A 283 6.96 -33.99 -32.68
N THR A 284 7.80 -34.89 -33.19
CA THR A 284 8.92 -35.46 -32.43
C THR A 284 10.09 -34.48 -32.42
N LEU A 285 10.60 -34.15 -31.23
CA LEU A 285 11.80 -33.33 -31.08
C LEU A 285 13.06 -34.23 -31.11
N PRO A 286 14.10 -33.87 -31.89
CA PRO A 286 15.39 -34.56 -31.80
C PRO A 286 15.97 -34.48 -30.37
N THR A 287 16.57 -35.57 -29.89
CA THR A 287 17.13 -35.66 -28.54
C THR A 287 18.25 -34.64 -28.27
N SER A 288 19.00 -34.28 -29.31
CA SER A 288 20.03 -33.23 -29.27
C SER A 288 19.43 -31.84 -29.03
N LEU A 289 18.32 -31.53 -29.70
CA LEU A 289 17.58 -30.28 -29.53
C LEU A 289 16.94 -30.25 -28.14
N PHE A 290 16.27 -31.33 -27.71
CA PHE A 290 15.70 -31.45 -26.37
C PHE A 290 16.74 -31.22 -25.27
N SER A 291 17.95 -31.78 -25.42
CA SER A 291 19.05 -31.61 -24.47
C SER A 291 19.63 -30.21 -24.40
N THR A 292 19.40 -29.41 -25.44
CA THR A 292 19.80 -28.01 -25.52
C THR A 292 18.72 -27.10 -24.94
N ILE A 293 17.44 -27.40 -25.21
CA ILE A 293 16.28 -26.68 -24.65
C ILE A 293 16.24 -26.86 -23.13
N PHE A 294 16.41 -28.09 -22.64
CA PHE A 294 16.37 -28.39 -21.21
C PHE A 294 17.75 -28.81 -20.70
N PRO A 295 18.65 -27.87 -20.34
CA PRO A 295 20.02 -28.20 -19.94
C PRO A 295 20.14 -28.96 -18.62
N PHE A 296 19.10 -28.91 -17.77
CA PHE A 296 19.05 -29.56 -16.46
C PHE A 296 17.95 -30.63 -16.37
N HIS A 297 17.94 -31.56 -17.34
CA HIS A 297 17.04 -32.72 -17.34
C HIS A 297 17.80 -34.04 -17.13
N LEU A 298 17.08 -35.07 -16.66
CA LEU A 298 17.56 -36.45 -16.57
C LEU A 298 16.48 -37.39 -17.12
N ILE A 299 16.86 -38.46 -17.82
CA ILE A 299 15.98 -39.58 -18.15
C ILE A 299 16.53 -40.82 -17.45
N LEU A 300 15.69 -41.45 -16.64
CA LEU A 300 16.01 -42.61 -15.81
C LEU A 300 15.18 -43.81 -16.23
N ASP A 301 15.80 -44.98 -16.38
CA ASP A 301 15.05 -46.23 -16.57
C ASP A 301 14.59 -46.84 -15.23
N GLN A 302 14.04 -48.05 -15.29
CA GLN A 302 13.53 -48.79 -14.13
C GLN A 302 14.61 -49.13 -13.09
N ASP A 303 15.86 -49.28 -13.52
CA ASP A 303 17.01 -49.57 -12.66
C ASP A 303 17.68 -48.27 -12.14
N LEU A 304 17.07 -47.11 -12.40
CA LEU A 304 17.62 -45.78 -12.13
C LEU A 304 18.96 -45.52 -12.81
N VAL A 305 19.16 -46.12 -13.98
CA VAL A 305 20.30 -45.84 -14.86
C VAL A 305 20.01 -44.58 -15.67
N LEU A 306 21.01 -43.72 -15.80
CA LEU A 306 20.90 -42.48 -16.56
C LEU A 306 20.95 -42.78 -18.07
N VAL A 307 19.78 -42.75 -18.71
CA VAL A 307 19.61 -42.94 -20.17
C VAL A 307 20.02 -41.67 -20.92
N GLN A 308 19.61 -40.49 -20.42
CA GLN A 308 19.92 -39.20 -21.02
C GLN A 308 20.17 -38.14 -19.95
N ILE A 309 21.11 -37.22 -20.24
CA ILE A 309 21.48 -36.12 -19.35
C ILE A 309 21.56 -34.82 -20.15
N GLY A 310 20.93 -33.78 -19.63
CA GLY A 310 20.99 -32.42 -20.16
C GLY A 310 22.42 -31.88 -20.27
N HIS A 311 22.64 -31.03 -21.27
CA HIS A 311 23.98 -30.51 -21.56
C HIS A 311 24.59 -29.73 -20.38
N GLY A 312 23.78 -28.96 -19.64
CA GLY A 312 24.22 -28.20 -18.47
C GLY A 312 24.71 -29.09 -17.33
N LEU A 313 24.06 -30.25 -17.11
CA LEU A 313 24.50 -31.24 -16.12
C LEU A 313 25.72 -32.03 -16.60
N ARG A 314 25.74 -32.42 -17.87
CA ARG A 314 26.84 -33.21 -18.45
C ARG A 314 28.19 -32.49 -18.35
N LYS A 315 28.25 -31.17 -18.52
CA LYS A 315 29.47 -30.36 -18.28
C LYS A 315 30.00 -30.44 -16.85
N ARG A 316 29.14 -30.72 -15.88
CA ARG A 316 29.45 -30.71 -14.44
C ARG A 316 29.71 -32.10 -13.87
N LEU A 317 29.26 -33.14 -14.55
CA LEU A 317 29.38 -34.54 -14.13
C LEU A 317 30.54 -35.28 -14.81
N THR A 318 31.21 -34.68 -15.80
CA THR A 318 32.17 -35.40 -16.64
C THR A 318 33.44 -35.77 -15.87
N ARG A 319 33.62 -37.07 -15.67
CA ARG A 319 34.87 -37.71 -15.23
C ARG A 319 35.78 -37.88 -16.46
N LYS A 320 37.08 -37.56 -16.32
CA LYS A 320 38.09 -37.67 -17.40
C LYS A 320 38.48 -39.10 -17.80
N ASP A 321 37.83 -40.13 -17.25
CA ASP A 321 38.25 -41.52 -17.46
C ASP A 321 37.39 -42.23 -18.51
N GLY A 322 38.05 -42.61 -19.60
CA GLY A 322 37.47 -43.45 -20.64
C GLY A 322 37.06 -44.81 -20.09
N LEU A 323 35.84 -45.21 -20.45
CA LEU A 323 35.26 -46.55 -20.31
C LEU A 323 34.88 -46.98 -18.88
N ARG A 324 33.57 -47.03 -18.58
CA ARG A 324 32.77 -48.25 -18.25
C ARG A 324 31.45 -47.91 -17.54
N ARG A 325 30.36 -48.44 -18.11
CA ARG A 325 28.95 -48.45 -17.64
C ARG A 325 28.22 -47.10 -17.62
N SER A 326 26.93 -47.14 -17.95
CA SER A 326 26.01 -46.01 -17.79
C SER A 326 25.93 -45.65 -16.30
N PRO A 327 26.10 -44.36 -15.94
CA PRO A 327 26.13 -43.96 -14.54
C PRO A 327 24.76 -44.20 -13.90
N THR A 328 24.76 -44.69 -12.67
CA THR A 328 23.51 -44.81 -11.90
C THR A 328 23.16 -43.45 -11.29
N PHE A 329 21.87 -43.22 -11.07
CA PHE A 329 21.39 -41.98 -10.46
C PHE A 329 22.04 -41.71 -9.10
N GLN A 330 22.13 -42.75 -8.25
CA GLN A 330 22.62 -42.60 -6.88
C GLN A 330 24.11 -42.27 -6.76
N GLU A 331 24.92 -42.56 -7.78
CA GLU A 331 26.33 -42.19 -7.84
C GLU A 331 26.50 -40.66 -7.85
N HIS A 332 25.67 -39.97 -8.63
CA HIS A 332 25.82 -38.54 -8.91
C HIS A 332 24.79 -37.67 -8.22
N PHE A 333 23.67 -38.25 -7.78
CA PHE A 333 22.54 -37.52 -7.24
C PHE A 333 22.02 -38.16 -5.94
N SER A 334 21.43 -37.33 -5.10
CA SER A 334 20.58 -37.74 -3.97
C SER A 334 19.29 -36.94 -4.01
N ILE A 335 18.16 -37.60 -3.74
CA ILE A 335 16.90 -36.93 -3.51
C ILE A 335 16.94 -36.31 -2.11
N VAL A 336 16.81 -34.99 -2.01
CA VAL A 336 16.72 -34.23 -0.75
C VAL A 336 15.27 -34.11 -0.30
N SER A 337 14.35 -33.98 -1.25
CA SER A 337 12.92 -33.90 -1.00
C SER A 337 12.15 -34.45 -2.20
N PRO A 338 11.04 -35.18 -1.99
CA PRO A 338 10.53 -35.69 -0.71
C PRO A 338 11.44 -36.77 -0.09
N GLN A 339 11.22 -37.09 1.19
CA GLN A 339 11.96 -38.14 1.90
C GLN A 339 11.41 -39.50 1.50
N ILE A 340 11.97 -40.07 0.44
CA ILE A 340 11.57 -41.38 -0.11
C ILE A 340 12.78 -42.29 -0.26
N LYS A 341 12.52 -43.60 -0.30
CA LYS A 341 13.53 -44.55 -0.76
C LYS A 341 13.85 -44.23 -2.23
N CYS A 342 15.14 -44.07 -2.54
CA CYS A 342 15.59 -43.76 -3.90
C CYS A 342 15.53 -45.02 -4.79
N THR A 343 14.33 -45.44 -5.13
CA THR A 343 14.01 -46.52 -6.06
C THR A 343 13.03 -45.99 -7.11
N PHE A 344 12.94 -46.65 -8.27
CA PHE A 344 11.98 -46.27 -9.31
C PHE A 344 10.55 -46.18 -8.74
N GLN A 345 10.15 -47.23 -8.02
CA GLN A 345 8.84 -47.28 -7.38
C GLN A 345 8.64 -46.19 -6.31
N GLY A 346 9.67 -45.91 -5.49
CA GLY A 346 9.61 -44.86 -4.48
C GLY A 346 9.45 -43.45 -5.09
N ILE A 347 10.02 -43.20 -6.27
CA ILE A 347 9.79 -41.97 -7.01
C ILE A 347 8.34 -41.90 -7.50
N LEU A 348 7.82 -43.01 -8.04
CA LEU A 348 6.47 -43.04 -8.60
C LEU A 348 5.38 -42.72 -7.55
N THR A 349 5.60 -43.03 -6.28
CA THR A 349 4.63 -42.69 -5.21
C THR A 349 4.51 -41.19 -4.95
N MET A 350 5.44 -40.37 -5.44
CA MET A 350 5.49 -38.93 -5.16
C MET A 350 5.56 -38.05 -6.42
N LEU A 351 5.17 -38.55 -7.60
CA LEU A 351 5.26 -37.82 -8.89
C LEU A 351 4.60 -36.43 -8.88
N ASN A 352 3.48 -36.30 -8.17
CA ASN A 352 2.77 -35.02 -8.04
C ASN A 352 3.42 -34.03 -7.07
N THR A 353 4.60 -34.35 -6.53
CA THR A 353 5.35 -33.43 -5.69
C THR A 353 6.54 -32.85 -6.43
N GLN A 354 6.99 -31.70 -5.95
CA GLN A 354 8.22 -31.12 -6.42
C GLN A 354 9.42 -31.84 -5.77
N PHE A 355 10.33 -32.30 -6.61
CA PHE A 355 11.56 -32.95 -6.22
C PHE A 355 12.68 -31.93 -6.10
N ILE A 356 13.50 -32.09 -5.07
CA ILE A 356 14.80 -31.43 -4.94
C ILE A 356 15.86 -32.53 -4.99
N ILE A 357 16.68 -32.51 -6.03
CA ILE A 357 17.81 -33.41 -6.18
C ILE A 357 19.11 -32.65 -5.98
N ARG A 358 19.98 -33.20 -5.14
CA ARG A 358 21.31 -32.65 -4.87
C ARG A 358 22.35 -33.39 -5.69
N ILE A 359 23.25 -32.63 -6.31
CA ILE A 359 24.39 -33.20 -7.02
C ILE A 359 25.47 -33.56 -6.01
N LYS A 360 25.83 -34.84 -5.96
CA LYS A 360 26.96 -35.37 -5.20
C LYS A 360 28.24 -35.09 -5.99
N HIS A 361 28.91 -34.01 -5.62
CA HIS A 361 30.26 -33.56 -6.02
C HIS A 361 30.88 -34.14 -7.32
N GLY A 362 31.04 -33.28 -8.34
CA GLY A 362 32.04 -33.42 -9.40
C GLY A 362 33.17 -32.39 -9.20
N VAL A 363 34.33 -32.86 -8.74
CA VAL A 363 35.70 -32.30 -8.77
C VAL A 363 35.91 -30.83 -9.27
N PHE A 364 36.23 -29.95 -8.30
CA PHE A 364 37.09 -28.74 -8.27
C PHE A 364 37.12 -27.69 -9.41
N VAL A 365 36.79 -26.45 -9.03
CA VAL A 365 37.73 -25.31 -9.16
C VAL A 365 38.07 -24.87 -7.74
N THR A 366 39.35 -24.57 -7.51
CA THR A 366 39.95 -24.10 -6.27
C THR A 366 39.19 -22.89 -5.71
N ASP A 367 38.25 -23.13 -4.78
CA ASP A 367 37.92 -22.26 -3.65
C ASP A 367 36.92 -22.96 -2.73
N ASN A 368 37.41 -23.34 -1.54
CA ASN A 368 36.72 -24.11 -0.50
C ASN A 368 35.62 -23.30 0.21
N THR A 369 34.48 -23.02 -0.45
CA THR A 369 33.24 -22.54 0.25
C THR A 369 31.91 -22.95 -0.41
N GLY A 370 31.92 -23.66 -1.55
CA GLY A 370 30.72 -23.89 -2.36
C GLY A 370 29.68 -24.83 -1.73
N LYS A 371 28.50 -24.30 -1.38
CA LYS A 371 27.30 -25.09 -1.05
C LYS A 371 26.99 -26.05 -2.21
N PRO A 372 26.64 -27.33 -1.95
CA PRO A 372 26.28 -28.28 -3.00
C PRO A 372 25.12 -27.73 -3.87
N MET A 373 25.16 -28.04 -5.16
CA MET A 373 24.14 -27.57 -6.09
C MET A 373 22.89 -28.46 -5.99
N ASP A 374 21.77 -27.81 -5.65
CA ASP A 374 20.46 -28.43 -5.65
C ASP A 374 19.73 -28.04 -6.95
N LEU A 375 19.01 -28.99 -7.52
CA LEU A 375 18.10 -28.82 -8.65
C LEU A 375 16.68 -29.08 -8.17
N LYS A 376 15.76 -28.17 -8.48
CA LYS A 376 14.35 -28.26 -8.11
C LYS A 376 13.52 -28.43 -9.36
N GLY A 377 12.66 -29.44 -9.37
CA GLY A 377 11.96 -29.86 -10.57
C GLY A 377 10.84 -30.86 -10.33
N GLN A 378 10.26 -31.35 -11.41
CA GLN A 378 9.25 -32.39 -11.40
C GLN A 378 9.81 -33.67 -12.01
N MET A 379 9.33 -34.81 -11.52
CA MET A 379 9.56 -36.12 -12.12
C MET A 379 8.28 -36.53 -12.84
N ILE A 380 8.41 -36.92 -14.11
CA ILE A 380 7.30 -37.26 -14.99
C ILE A 380 7.53 -38.69 -15.46
N TYR A 381 6.52 -39.54 -15.26
CA TYR A 381 6.55 -40.90 -15.79
C TYR A 381 6.17 -40.89 -17.28
N VAL A 382 6.98 -41.55 -18.11
CA VAL A 382 6.79 -41.69 -19.56
C VAL A 382 6.45 -43.15 -19.84
N PRO A 383 5.16 -43.52 -19.98
CA PRO A 383 4.74 -44.92 -20.12
C PRO A 383 5.34 -45.63 -21.33
N GLU A 384 5.51 -44.94 -22.45
CA GLU A 384 5.97 -45.51 -23.72
C GLU A 384 7.40 -46.01 -23.66
N SER A 385 8.25 -45.34 -22.86
CA SER A 385 9.65 -45.72 -22.64
C SER A 385 9.87 -46.36 -21.27
N ASN A 386 8.81 -46.47 -20.46
CA ASN A 386 8.85 -46.97 -19.09
C ASN A 386 9.98 -46.32 -18.26
N ALA A 387 10.10 -45.00 -18.41
CA ALA A 387 11.19 -44.19 -17.88
C ALA A 387 10.64 -43.00 -17.08
N ILE A 388 11.49 -42.42 -16.22
CA ILE A 388 11.19 -41.21 -15.48
C ILE A 388 12.03 -40.07 -16.05
N LEU A 389 11.35 -39.04 -16.54
CA LEU A 389 11.93 -37.77 -16.96
C LEU A 389 11.92 -36.80 -15.78
N PHE A 390 13.10 -36.37 -15.33
CA PHE A 390 13.23 -35.23 -14.44
C PHE A 390 13.43 -33.95 -15.25
N LEU A 391 12.56 -32.96 -15.05
CA LEU A 391 12.72 -31.60 -15.57
C LEU A 391 12.89 -30.65 -14.38
N GLY A 392 14.05 -30.02 -14.26
CA GLY A 392 14.35 -29.14 -13.15
C GLY A 392 15.19 -27.93 -13.53
N SER A 393 15.38 -27.07 -12.54
CA SER A 393 16.21 -25.87 -12.62
C SER A 393 17.09 -25.76 -11.38
N PRO A 394 18.29 -25.16 -11.46
CA PRO A 394 19.12 -24.92 -10.29
C PRO A 394 18.40 -24.05 -9.23
N CYS A 395 18.55 -24.40 -7.95
CA CYS A 395 17.98 -23.63 -6.85
C CYS A 395 18.83 -22.38 -6.58
N VAL A 396 18.61 -21.29 -7.32
CA VAL A 396 19.40 -20.06 -7.20
C VAL A 396 18.49 -18.84 -7.21
N ASP A 397 18.57 -18.02 -6.15
CA ASP A 397 17.70 -16.83 -6.01
C ASP A 397 18.42 -15.52 -6.36
N LYS A 398 19.77 -15.53 -6.38
CA LYS A 398 20.62 -14.35 -6.54
C LYS A 398 21.72 -14.57 -7.57
N LEU A 399 22.16 -13.48 -8.22
CA LEU A 399 23.20 -13.56 -9.24
C LEU A 399 24.55 -14.02 -8.64
N GLU A 400 24.87 -13.60 -7.41
CA GLU A 400 26.14 -13.96 -6.76
C GLU A 400 26.23 -15.47 -6.45
N GLU A 401 25.08 -16.12 -6.24
CA GLU A 401 25.01 -17.57 -6.01
C GLU A 401 25.27 -18.38 -7.29
N LEU A 402 24.99 -17.83 -8.47
CA LEU A 402 25.35 -18.48 -9.73
C LEU A 402 26.86 -18.60 -9.84
N THR A 403 27.57 -17.49 -9.62
CA THR A 403 29.04 -17.47 -9.64
C THR A 403 29.65 -18.38 -8.58
N GLY A 404 29.09 -18.39 -7.36
CA GLY A 404 29.55 -19.27 -6.27
C GLY A 404 29.35 -20.77 -6.55
N ARG A 405 28.48 -21.13 -7.49
CA ARG A 405 28.23 -22.52 -7.93
C ARG A 405 28.79 -22.81 -9.34
N GLY A 406 29.58 -21.89 -9.89
CA GLY A 406 30.16 -21.98 -11.23
C GLY A 406 29.11 -22.05 -12.35
N LEU A 407 27.91 -21.52 -12.13
CA LEU A 407 26.84 -21.37 -13.12
C LEU A 407 26.94 -20.01 -13.79
N TYR A 408 26.67 -19.98 -15.09
CA TYR A 408 26.50 -18.74 -15.83
C TYR A 408 25.03 -18.49 -16.10
N LEU A 409 24.63 -17.23 -16.25
CA LEU A 409 23.27 -16.89 -16.64
C LEU A 409 22.89 -17.50 -18.01
N SER A 410 23.88 -17.73 -18.89
CA SER A 410 23.71 -18.42 -20.17
C SER A 410 23.37 -19.91 -20.04
N ASP A 411 23.65 -20.53 -18.90
CA ASP A 411 23.27 -21.93 -18.65
C ASP A 411 21.78 -22.06 -18.33
N ILE A 412 21.10 -20.96 -17.97
CA ILE A 412 19.65 -20.92 -17.71
C ILE A 412 18.93 -20.49 -19.01
N PRO A 413 18.08 -21.37 -19.60
CA PRO A 413 17.37 -21.05 -20.84
C PRO A 413 16.45 -19.83 -20.72
N ILE A 414 16.24 -19.13 -21.84
CA ILE A 414 15.38 -17.93 -21.89
C ILE A 414 13.92 -18.19 -21.54
N HIS A 415 13.40 -19.39 -21.81
CA HIS A 415 12.01 -19.75 -21.50
C HIS A 415 11.83 -20.18 -20.04
N ASN A 416 12.92 -20.26 -19.27
CA ASN A 416 12.87 -20.65 -17.88
C ASN A 416 12.64 -19.42 -17.00
N ALA A 417 11.51 -19.40 -16.29
CA ALA A 417 11.14 -18.30 -15.39
C ALA A 417 12.18 -18.02 -14.28
N LEU A 418 13.04 -18.99 -13.94
CA LEU A 418 14.15 -18.77 -13.01
C LEU A 418 15.05 -17.60 -13.45
N ARG A 419 15.26 -17.44 -14.76
CA ARG A 419 16.08 -16.35 -15.30
C ARG A 419 15.49 -14.98 -14.96
N ASP A 420 14.17 -14.85 -15.10
CA ASP A 420 13.47 -13.61 -14.77
C ASP A 420 13.48 -13.36 -13.27
N VAL A 421 13.29 -14.40 -12.44
CA VAL A 421 13.36 -14.28 -10.97
C VAL A 421 14.72 -13.76 -10.51
N VAL A 422 15.82 -14.32 -11.03
CA VAL A 422 17.18 -13.87 -10.68
C VAL A 422 17.42 -12.41 -11.13
N LEU A 423 16.94 -12.03 -12.32
CA LEU A 423 17.08 -10.67 -12.83
C LEU A 423 16.22 -9.65 -12.08
N VAL A 424 15.00 -10.02 -11.69
CA VAL A 424 14.10 -9.18 -10.88
C VAL A 424 14.70 -8.91 -9.51
N GLY A 425 15.36 -9.89 -8.89
CA GLY A 425 16.08 -9.72 -7.63
C GLY A 425 17.16 -8.62 -7.71
N GLU A 426 17.97 -8.64 -8.78
CA GLU A 426 18.98 -7.61 -9.02
C GLU A 426 18.37 -6.24 -9.37
N GLN A 427 17.30 -6.23 -10.17
CA GLN A 427 16.60 -4.99 -10.51
C GLN A 427 15.98 -4.33 -9.26
N ALA A 428 15.35 -5.12 -8.38
CA ALA A 428 14.78 -4.62 -7.14
C ALA A 428 15.87 -4.02 -6.23
N LYS A 429 17.03 -4.68 -6.12
CA LYS A 429 18.19 -4.18 -5.37
C LYS A 429 18.72 -2.85 -5.94
N ALA A 430 18.79 -2.72 -7.26
CA ALA A 430 19.20 -1.47 -7.91
C ALA A 430 18.17 -0.34 -7.71
N GLN A 431 16.87 -0.67 -7.76
CA GLN A 431 15.78 0.29 -7.58
C GLN A 431 15.61 0.75 -6.13
N ASP A 432 15.93 -0.08 -5.14
CA ASP A 432 15.81 0.31 -3.73
C ASP A 432 16.68 1.52 -3.38
N GLY A 433 17.92 1.54 -3.89
CA GLY A 433 18.82 2.68 -3.75
C GLY A 433 18.24 3.96 -4.37
N LEU A 434 17.61 3.86 -5.53
CA LEU A 434 16.95 4.99 -6.19
C LEU A 434 15.70 5.45 -5.42
N LYS A 435 14.86 4.51 -4.96
CA LYS A 435 13.65 4.80 -4.17
C LYS A 435 13.99 5.56 -2.89
N LYS A 436 15.06 5.15 -2.18
CA LYS A 436 15.54 5.85 -0.99
C LYS A 436 16.03 7.27 -1.29
N ARG A 437 16.75 7.46 -2.40
CA ARG A 437 17.21 8.79 -2.85
C ARG A 437 16.04 9.68 -3.25
N LEU A 438 15.06 9.13 -3.96
CA LEU A 438 13.84 9.83 -4.34
C LEU A 438 13.03 10.26 -3.11
N GLY A 439 12.90 9.38 -2.11
CA GLY A 439 12.23 9.71 -0.84
C GLY A 439 12.92 10.86 -0.10
N LYS A 440 14.26 10.85 -0.04
CA LYS A 440 15.04 11.96 0.55
C LYS A 440 14.87 13.27 -0.23
N ALA A 441 14.92 13.21 -1.56
CA ALA A 441 14.75 14.40 -2.40
C ALA A 441 13.34 15.00 -2.27
N LYS A 442 12.30 14.14 -2.21
CA LYS A 442 10.92 14.58 -1.97
C LYS A 442 10.79 15.27 -0.61
N ALA A 443 11.32 14.67 0.45
CA ALA A 443 11.27 15.27 1.78
C ALA A 443 12.01 16.62 1.86
N ALA A 444 13.18 16.72 1.19
CA ALA A 444 13.91 17.99 1.10
C ALA A 444 13.15 19.06 0.32
N LEU A 445 12.48 18.68 -0.78
CA LEU A 445 11.65 19.58 -1.57
C LEU A 445 10.44 20.08 -0.77
N GLU A 446 9.80 19.20 -0.02
CA GLU A 446 8.65 19.52 0.82
C GLU A 446 9.04 20.50 1.95
N HIS A 447 10.19 20.27 2.60
CA HIS A 447 10.73 21.21 3.59
C HIS A 447 11.11 22.56 2.98
N ALA A 448 11.74 22.56 1.79
CA ALA A 448 12.08 23.80 1.09
C ALA A 448 10.82 24.58 0.67
N HIS A 449 9.78 23.88 0.22
CA HIS A 449 8.48 24.47 -0.10
C HIS A 449 7.84 25.09 1.14
N GLN A 450 7.84 24.39 2.27
CA GLN A 450 7.29 24.92 3.52
C GLN A 450 8.05 26.18 3.99
N ALA A 451 9.38 26.17 3.94
CA ALA A 451 10.20 27.33 4.26
C ALA A 451 9.91 28.53 3.33
N LEU A 452 9.73 28.26 2.03
CA LEU A 452 9.35 29.27 1.05
C LEU A 452 7.98 29.88 1.34
N GLU A 453 6.99 29.07 1.72
CA GLU A 453 5.66 29.56 2.08
C GLU A 453 5.69 30.41 3.37
N GLU A 454 6.51 30.02 4.35
CA GLU A 454 6.74 30.84 5.56
C GLU A 454 7.41 32.18 5.23
N GLU A 455 8.40 32.19 4.34
CA GLU A 455 9.08 33.42 3.91
C GLU A 455 8.17 34.32 3.08
N LYS A 456 7.36 33.74 2.18
CA LYS A 456 6.31 34.48 1.46
C LYS A 456 5.32 35.12 2.42
N LYS A 457 4.85 34.39 3.43
CA LYS A 457 3.94 34.93 4.45
C LYS A 457 4.56 36.11 5.19
N LYS A 458 5.81 35.98 5.66
CA LYS A 458 6.53 37.09 6.31
C LYS A 458 6.66 38.32 5.41
N THR A 459 6.91 38.10 4.12
CA THR A 459 7.02 39.18 3.13
C THR A 459 5.69 39.89 2.91
N VAL A 460 4.59 39.13 2.85
CA VAL A 460 3.23 39.68 2.77
C VAL A 460 2.90 40.47 4.04
N ASP A 461 3.09 39.89 5.22
CA ASP A 461 2.80 40.55 6.50
C ASP A 461 3.60 41.87 6.64
N LEU A 462 4.86 41.89 6.21
CA LEU A 462 5.68 43.11 6.19
C LEU A 462 5.11 44.19 5.26
N LEU A 463 4.64 43.81 4.06
CA LEU A 463 4.08 44.75 3.10
C LEU A 463 2.79 45.40 3.64
N PHE A 464 1.94 44.61 4.30
CA PHE A 464 0.72 45.09 4.96
C PHE A 464 0.99 45.90 6.24
N SER A 465 2.16 45.74 6.87
CA SER A 465 2.60 46.59 7.98
C SER A 465 3.04 47.98 7.54
N ILE A 466 3.49 48.14 6.30
CA ILE A 466 4.01 49.42 5.76
C ILE A 466 2.88 50.19 5.06
N PHE A 467 2.13 49.52 4.18
CA PHE A 467 1.11 50.16 3.35
C PHE A 467 -0.32 49.80 3.76
N PRO A 468 -1.32 50.66 3.46
CA PRO A 468 -2.72 50.30 3.62
C PRO A 468 -3.05 49.03 2.81
N GLY A 469 -3.93 48.18 3.34
CA GLY A 469 -4.14 46.83 2.77
C GLY A 469 -4.50 46.78 1.29
N THR A 470 -5.27 47.76 0.78
CA THR A 470 -5.61 47.85 -0.65
C THR A 470 -4.39 48.15 -1.53
N VAL A 471 -3.48 49.00 -1.04
CA VAL A 471 -2.23 49.36 -1.73
C VAL A 471 -1.23 48.22 -1.63
N ALA A 472 -1.10 47.60 -0.45
CA ALA A 472 -0.25 46.43 -0.24
C ALA A 472 -0.64 45.27 -1.18
N GLN A 473 -1.95 45.01 -1.33
CA GLN A 473 -2.44 43.97 -2.23
C GLN A 473 -2.10 44.25 -3.71
N GLN A 474 -2.29 45.49 -4.17
CA GLN A 474 -1.94 45.90 -5.54
C GLN A 474 -0.43 45.76 -5.80
N LEU A 475 0.40 46.22 -4.85
CA LEU A 475 1.86 46.09 -4.96
C LEU A 475 2.31 44.62 -4.96
N TRP A 476 1.69 43.78 -4.14
CA TRP A 476 1.98 42.34 -4.10
C TRP A 476 1.64 41.63 -5.42
N GLN A 477 0.57 42.08 -6.09
CA GLN A 477 0.15 41.59 -7.40
C GLN A 477 0.98 42.17 -8.56
N GLY A 478 1.93 43.08 -8.28
CA GLY A 478 2.74 43.75 -9.29
C GLY A 478 1.98 44.83 -10.07
N GLU A 479 0.85 45.28 -9.57
CA GLU A 479 0.05 46.33 -10.19
C GLU A 479 0.62 47.72 -9.90
N ILE A 480 0.44 48.65 -10.85
CA ILE A 480 0.85 50.04 -10.69
C ILE A 480 -0.18 50.78 -9.84
N VAL A 481 0.21 51.22 -8.65
CA VAL A 481 -0.66 52.00 -7.75
C VAL A 481 -0.82 53.42 -8.28
N GLN A 482 -2.05 53.78 -8.65
CA GLN A 482 -2.39 55.14 -9.12
C GLN A 482 -2.64 56.09 -7.95
N ALA A 483 -2.30 57.37 -8.13
CA ALA A 483 -2.58 58.39 -7.13
C ALA A 483 -4.09 58.57 -6.92
N LYS A 484 -4.58 58.32 -5.71
CA LYS A 484 -6.00 58.46 -5.34
C LYS A 484 -6.23 59.75 -4.55
N LYS A 485 -7.30 60.48 -4.91
CA LYS A 485 -7.80 61.62 -4.14
C LYS A 485 -8.82 61.14 -3.10
N PHE A 486 -8.62 61.53 -1.85
CA PHE A 486 -9.54 61.24 -0.75
C PHE A 486 -10.25 62.52 -0.29
N ASN A 487 -11.56 62.46 -0.14
CA ASN A 487 -12.39 63.64 0.17
C ASN A 487 -12.60 63.85 1.68
N GLN A 488 -12.49 62.79 2.49
CA GLN A 488 -12.79 62.81 3.93
C GLN A 488 -11.63 62.21 4.73
N VAL A 489 -10.58 63.00 4.95
CA VAL A 489 -9.39 62.59 5.71
C VAL A 489 -9.10 63.63 6.80
N THR A 490 -8.74 63.17 8.00
CA THR A 490 -8.27 64.04 9.09
C THR A 490 -6.83 63.68 9.43
N MET A 491 -5.93 64.66 9.43
CA MET A 491 -4.52 64.49 9.77
C MET A 491 -4.24 65.05 11.17
N LEU A 492 -3.48 64.31 11.98
CA LEU A 492 -2.89 64.77 13.24
C LEU A 492 -1.37 64.81 13.10
N PHE A 493 -0.79 65.91 13.55
CA PHE A 493 0.65 66.11 13.60
C PHE A 493 1.05 66.40 15.04
N SER A 494 1.97 65.60 15.57
CA SER A 494 2.59 65.83 16.87
C SER A 494 4.09 66.05 16.70
N ASP A 495 4.66 66.80 17.64
CA ASP A 495 6.08 67.12 17.70
C ASP A 495 6.54 67.09 19.17
N ILE A 496 7.79 66.72 19.44
CA ILE A 496 8.33 66.65 20.81
C ILE A 496 8.93 68.01 21.17
N VAL A 497 8.43 68.63 22.24
CA VAL A 497 8.93 69.93 22.69
C VAL A 497 10.36 69.79 23.20
N GLY A 498 11.28 70.59 22.66
CA GLY A 498 12.66 70.62 23.10
C GLY A 498 13.51 69.42 22.64
N PHE A 499 13.04 68.64 21.66
CA PHE A 499 13.75 67.47 21.14
C PHE A 499 15.20 67.77 20.72
N THR A 500 15.44 68.91 20.06
CA THR A 500 16.79 69.33 19.66
C THR A 500 17.73 69.49 20.87
N ALA A 501 17.22 69.97 22.01
CA ALA A 501 17.99 70.10 23.24
C ALA A 501 18.28 68.72 23.85
N VAL A 502 17.28 67.84 23.91
CA VAL A 502 17.45 66.45 24.38
C VAL A 502 18.49 65.71 23.54
N CYS A 503 18.45 65.85 22.21
CA CYS A 503 19.45 65.25 21.31
C CYS A 503 20.86 65.80 21.49
N SER A 504 20.99 67.05 21.94
CA SER A 504 22.29 67.69 22.18
C SER A 504 22.89 67.30 23.53
N LEU A 505 22.05 66.92 24.50
CA LEU A 505 22.45 66.62 25.88
C LEU A 505 22.60 65.11 26.16
N CYS A 506 21.92 64.26 25.41
CA CYS A 506 21.85 62.81 25.66
C CYS A 506 22.61 62.00 24.60
N THR A 507 22.94 60.75 24.92
CA THR A 507 23.56 59.85 23.92
C THR A 507 22.53 59.44 22.86
N PRO A 508 22.94 59.22 21.59
CA PRO A 508 22.04 58.78 20.53
C PRO A 508 21.23 57.53 20.89
N MET A 509 21.84 56.58 21.60
CA MET A 509 21.15 55.35 22.02
C MET A 509 20.02 55.63 23.02
N GLN A 510 20.22 56.54 23.98
CA GLN A 510 19.18 56.92 24.94
C GLN A 510 18.00 57.62 24.26
N VAL A 511 18.28 58.47 23.26
CA VAL A 511 17.25 59.14 22.46
C VAL A 511 16.45 58.13 21.63
N ILE A 512 17.13 57.17 20.99
CA ILE A 512 16.47 56.12 20.21
C ILE A 512 15.58 55.25 21.09
N THR A 513 16.06 54.83 22.27
CA THR A 513 15.27 54.03 23.21
C THR A 513 14.01 54.77 23.66
N MET A 514 14.14 56.06 24.00
CA MET A 514 13.00 56.92 24.36
C MET A 514 11.99 57.02 23.23
N LEU A 515 12.43 57.30 22.00
CA LEU A 515 11.56 57.38 20.83
C LEU A 515 10.87 56.06 20.53
N ASN A 516 11.59 54.95 20.64
CA ASN A 516 11.04 53.61 20.39
C ASN A 516 9.97 53.27 21.43
N GLU A 517 10.18 53.57 22.71
CA GLU A 517 9.18 53.36 23.76
C GLU A 517 7.92 54.19 23.51
N LEU A 518 8.08 55.49 23.20
CA LEU A 518 6.97 56.40 22.92
C LEU A 518 6.18 55.96 21.68
N TYR A 519 6.87 55.69 20.57
CA TYR A 519 6.22 55.33 19.32
C TYR A 519 5.62 53.92 19.35
N THR A 520 6.19 52.97 20.09
CA THR A 520 5.56 51.65 20.27
C THR A 520 4.20 51.77 20.97
N LYS A 521 4.10 52.64 21.99
CA LYS A 521 2.82 52.92 22.66
C LYS A 521 1.82 53.60 21.73
N PHE A 522 2.26 54.55 20.90
CA PHE A 522 1.38 55.20 19.92
C PHE A 522 0.93 54.25 18.80
N ASP A 523 1.83 53.43 18.29
CA ASP A 523 1.55 52.45 17.24
C ASP A 523 0.53 51.40 17.73
N TYR A 524 0.60 50.98 19.00
CA TYR A 524 -0.39 50.10 19.62
C TYR A 524 -1.80 50.72 19.58
N HIS A 525 -1.95 51.98 19.98
CA HIS A 525 -3.25 52.66 19.96
C HIS A 525 -3.71 53.08 18.56
N CYS A 526 -2.82 53.19 17.58
CA CYS A 526 -3.22 53.33 16.18
C CYS A 526 -4.04 52.12 15.72
N GLY A 527 -3.64 50.90 16.14
CA GLY A 527 -4.39 49.68 15.86
C GLY A 527 -5.75 49.62 16.57
N GLU A 528 -5.82 50.03 17.83
CA GLU A 528 -7.08 50.01 18.60
C GLU A 528 -8.12 51.03 18.10
N LEU A 529 -7.67 52.22 17.68
CA LEU A 529 -8.54 53.28 17.19
C LEU A 529 -8.77 53.25 15.66
N ASP A 530 -8.22 52.24 14.98
CA ASP A 530 -8.25 52.06 13.52
C ASP A 530 -7.84 53.34 12.76
N VAL A 531 -6.71 53.94 13.15
CA VAL A 531 -6.11 55.11 12.49
C VAL A 531 -4.78 54.75 11.85
N TYR A 532 -4.47 55.32 10.67
CA TYR A 532 -3.29 54.95 9.91
C TYR A 532 -2.09 55.86 10.24
N LYS A 533 -0.97 55.25 10.64
CA LYS A 533 0.31 55.96 10.83
C LYS A 533 0.91 56.34 9.48
N VAL A 534 1.28 57.60 9.33
CA VAL A 534 1.96 58.12 8.14
C VAL A 534 3.44 58.26 8.44
N GLU A 535 4.30 57.78 7.53
CA GLU A 535 5.76 57.90 7.68
C GLU A 535 6.19 59.37 7.73
N THR A 536 6.98 59.71 8.76
CA THR A 536 7.50 61.05 9.01
C THR A 536 9.00 61.02 9.24
N ILE A 537 9.64 62.20 9.18
CA ILE A 537 11.08 62.36 9.41
C ILE A 537 11.27 63.06 10.77
N GLY A 538 12.11 62.47 11.62
CA GLY A 538 12.55 63.08 12.88
C GLY A 538 11.67 62.74 14.09
N ASP A 539 11.45 63.75 14.94
CA ASP A 539 10.65 63.76 16.16
C ASP A 539 9.15 63.94 15.93
N ALA A 540 8.78 64.29 14.70
CA ALA A 540 7.38 64.42 14.32
C ALA A 540 6.73 63.04 14.16
N TYR A 541 5.52 62.89 14.68
CA TYR A 541 4.68 61.69 14.49
C TYR A 541 3.35 62.11 13.86
N CYS A 542 2.92 61.37 12.83
CA CYS A 542 1.73 61.72 12.05
C CYS A 542 0.79 60.53 11.89
N VAL A 543 -0.50 60.80 12.09
CA VAL A 543 -1.57 59.81 11.90
C VAL A 543 -2.71 60.41 11.10
N ALA A 544 -3.37 59.56 10.32
CA ALA A 544 -4.44 59.91 9.41
C ALA A 544 -5.66 59.03 9.65
N GLY A 545 -6.81 59.66 9.88
CA GLY A 545 -8.11 58.99 9.95
C GLY A 545 -8.82 59.13 8.60
N GLY A 546 -9.42 58.06 8.10
CA GLY A 546 -10.13 58.06 6.82
C GLY A 546 -9.25 57.81 5.59
N LEU A 547 -7.95 57.55 5.77
CA LEU A 547 -6.98 57.39 4.67
C LEU A 547 -6.86 55.94 4.18
N HIS A 548 -6.71 54.98 5.10
CA HIS A 548 -6.64 53.54 4.79
C HIS A 548 -8.04 52.94 4.56
N ARG A 549 -9.04 53.42 5.29
CA ARG A 549 -10.46 53.06 5.16
C ARG A 549 -11.31 54.31 5.26
N GLU A 550 -12.27 54.46 4.36
CA GLU A 550 -13.20 55.60 4.40
C GLU A 550 -14.11 55.49 5.64
N SER A 551 -14.07 56.50 6.51
CA SER A 551 -14.85 56.56 7.75
C SER A 551 -15.54 57.91 7.86
N GLU A 552 -16.80 57.93 8.27
CA GLU A 552 -17.53 59.19 8.51
C GLU A 552 -17.14 59.83 9.85
N THR A 553 -16.70 59.01 10.80
CA THR A 553 -16.24 59.36 12.16
C THR A 553 -14.74 59.61 12.25
N HIS A 554 -14.03 59.62 11.12
CA HIS A 554 -12.58 59.83 11.01
C HIS A 554 -12.01 61.02 11.81
N ALA A 555 -12.80 62.08 12.01
CA ALA A 555 -12.41 63.21 12.84
C ALA A 555 -12.43 62.89 14.34
N VAL A 556 -13.41 62.11 14.80
CA VAL A 556 -13.60 61.70 16.20
C VAL A 556 -12.53 60.71 16.62
N GLU A 557 -12.24 59.72 15.77
CA GLU A 557 -11.15 58.73 15.97
C GLU A 557 -9.80 59.45 16.17
N ILE A 558 -9.50 60.45 15.33
CA ILE A 558 -8.27 61.24 15.44
C ILE A 558 -8.25 62.12 16.70
N ALA A 559 -9.39 62.63 17.17
CA ALA A 559 -9.44 63.34 18.44
C ALA A 559 -9.22 62.42 19.65
N PHE A 560 -9.75 61.20 19.61
CA PHE A 560 -9.46 60.20 20.63
C PHE A 560 -7.98 59.81 20.61
N MET A 561 -7.39 59.65 19.42
CA MET A 561 -5.97 59.39 19.28
C MET A 561 -5.14 60.54 19.86
N ALA A 562 -5.50 61.79 19.59
CA ALA A 562 -4.82 62.96 20.15
C ALA A 562 -4.88 63.00 21.69
N LEU A 563 -6.01 62.65 22.29
CA LEU A 563 -6.13 62.54 23.75
C LEU A 563 -5.26 61.41 24.30
N LYS A 564 -5.28 60.23 23.65
CA LYS A 564 -4.46 59.09 24.06
C LYS A 564 -2.97 59.39 23.96
N MET A 565 -2.53 60.06 22.90
CA MET A 565 -1.13 60.48 22.77
C MET A 565 -0.67 61.39 23.92
N MET A 566 -1.54 62.26 24.44
CA MET A 566 -1.23 63.09 25.61
C MET A 566 -1.12 62.26 26.89
N GLU A 567 -2.08 61.36 27.12
CA GLU A 567 -2.07 60.47 28.30
C GLU A 567 -0.80 59.60 28.32
N LEU A 568 -0.43 59.03 27.17
CA LEU A 568 0.72 58.14 27.04
C LEU A 568 2.06 58.87 27.08
N SER A 569 2.11 60.14 26.64
CA SER A 569 3.34 60.94 26.71
C SER A 569 3.74 61.26 28.14
N ASP A 570 2.77 61.38 29.05
CA ASP A 570 3.03 61.62 30.47
C ASP A 570 3.69 60.41 31.17
N GLU A 571 3.53 59.22 30.61
CA GLU A 571 4.11 57.98 31.13
C GLU A 571 5.57 57.75 30.71
N VAL A 572 6.04 58.42 29.65
CA VAL A 572 7.39 58.22 29.10
C VAL A 572 8.27 59.41 29.51
N LEU A 573 9.42 59.11 30.09
CA LEU A 573 10.38 60.11 30.55
C LEU A 573 11.48 60.33 29.50
N THR A 574 11.94 61.57 29.40
CA THR A 574 13.19 61.93 28.72
C THR A 574 14.38 61.28 29.44
N PRO A 575 15.55 61.11 28.77
CA PRO A 575 16.74 60.58 29.43
C PRO A 575 17.27 61.44 30.58
N THR A 576 16.80 62.70 30.68
CA THR A 576 17.06 63.63 31.77
C THR A 576 16.07 63.51 32.95
N GLY A 577 15.06 62.64 32.84
CA GLY A 577 14.09 62.34 33.90
C GLY A 577 12.83 63.20 33.91
N GLU A 578 12.64 64.06 32.92
CA GLU A 578 11.45 64.90 32.77
C GLU A 578 10.41 64.24 31.86
N PRO A 579 9.09 64.36 32.12
CA PRO A 579 8.06 63.79 31.25
C PRO A 579 8.10 64.40 29.85
N ILE A 580 7.87 63.57 28.83
CA ILE A 580 7.88 64.03 27.44
C ILE A 580 6.69 64.94 27.19
N GLN A 581 6.96 66.16 26.74
CA GLN A 581 5.93 67.11 26.34
C GLN A 581 5.71 67.05 24.84
N ILE A 582 4.46 66.77 24.44
CA ILE A 582 4.06 66.76 23.04
C ILE A 582 3.38 68.08 22.67
N ALA A 583 3.95 68.77 21.68
CA ALA A 583 3.28 69.87 21.01
C ALA A 583 2.41 69.30 19.89
N GLN A 584 1.09 69.33 20.07
CA GLN A 584 0.16 69.00 19.01
C GLN A 584 -0.13 70.23 18.14
N ARG A 585 -0.02 70.09 16.81
CA ARG A 585 -0.66 71.02 15.87
C ARG A 585 -2.12 70.59 15.69
N SER A 586 -3.02 71.56 15.58
CA SER A 586 -4.46 71.33 15.38
C SER A 586 -4.72 70.26 14.31
N PRO A 587 -5.71 69.35 14.49
CA PRO A 587 -6.06 68.39 13.46
C PRO A 587 -6.48 69.15 12.20
N ARG A 588 -5.64 69.10 11.18
CA ARG A 588 -5.91 69.73 9.89
C ARG A 588 -6.61 68.71 9.02
N VAL A 589 -7.78 69.06 8.50
CA VAL A 589 -8.34 68.36 7.33
C VAL A 589 -7.55 68.88 6.14
N CYS A 590 -6.46 68.19 5.82
CA CYS A 590 -5.70 68.47 4.60
C CYS A 590 -6.48 67.88 3.42
N LEU A 591 -7.24 68.72 2.73
CA LEU A 591 -7.65 68.44 1.34
C LEU A 591 -6.40 68.60 0.48
N CYS A 592 -5.69 67.50 0.22
CA CYS A 592 -4.50 67.52 -0.61
C CYS A 592 -4.90 67.84 -2.06
N SER A 593 -4.84 69.12 -2.43
CA SER A 593 -4.88 69.57 -3.85
C SER A 593 -3.75 70.56 -4.16
N GLN A 594 -3.11 71.15 -3.16
CA GLN A 594 -1.90 71.98 -3.29
C GLN A 594 -1.32 72.15 -1.87
N GLU A 595 0.01 72.13 -1.73
CA GLU A 595 0.78 72.32 -0.48
C GLU A 595 1.11 71.06 0.35
N GLN A 596 1.91 70.14 -0.20
CA GLN A 596 2.90 69.41 0.62
C GLN A 596 4.23 70.18 0.76
N THR A 597 4.39 71.31 0.07
CA THR A 597 5.54 72.22 0.18
C THR A 597 5.13 73.54 0.81
N ARG A 598 4.92 73.56 2.13
CA ARG A 598 5.36 74.69 2.94
C ARG A 598 6.29 74.13 4.02
N PRO A 599 7.56 74.57 4.07
CA PRO A 599 8.45 74.15 5.15
C PRO A 599 7.84 74.56 6.47
N SER A 600 8.23 73.85 7.52
CA SER A 600 8.13 74.17 8.95
C SER A 600 8.32 75.67 9.25
N GLY A 601 7.33 76.49 8.91
CA GLY A 601 7.30 77.91 9.22
C GLY A 601 7.18 78.08 10.73
N GLN A 602 8.07 78.93 11.26
CA GLN A 602 8.24 79.32 12.67
C GLN A 602 7.05 78.93 13.58
N LEU A 603 7.32 78.05 14.54
CA LEU A 603 6.45 77.84 15.70
C LEU A 603 6.17 79.20 16.36
N PRO A 604 4.93 79.70 16.38
CA PRO A 604 4.59 80.77 17.31
C PRO A 604 4.73 80.19 18.73
N ARG A 605 5.24 80.97 19.69
CA ARG A 605 5.31 80.57 21.10
C ARG A 605 3.96 80.00 21.54
N ARG A 606 3.94 78.76 22.04
CA ARG A 606 2.72 78.04 22.44
C ARG A 606 2.90 77.41 23.81
N HIS A 607 1.80 77.35 24.55
CA HIS A 607 1.75 76.73 25.86
C HIS A 607 1.87 75.21 25.73
N PRO A 608 2.79 74.56 26.44
CA PRO A 608 2.75 73.12 26.63
C PRO A 608 1.41 72.78 27.32
N TRP A 609 0.81 71.63 27.02
CA TRP A 609 -0.43 71.10 27.63
C TRP A 609 -1.81 71.50 27.06
N CYS A 610 -1.91 72.10 25.86
CA CYS A 610 -3.22 72.47 25.28
C CYS A 610 -3.51 71.85 23.90
N LEU A 611 -4.64 71.14 23.79
CA LEU A 611 -5.20 70.66 22.53
C LEU A 611 -5.90 71.82 21.81
N LEU A 612 -5.16 72.48 20.90
CA LEU A 612 -5.67 73.64 20.16
C LEU A 612 -6.48 73.21 18.94
N LEU A 613 -7.80 73.46 18.94
CA LEU A 613 -8.64 73.46 17.73
C LEU A 613 -8.67 74.88 17.16
N PHE A 614 -7.77 75.22 16.22
CA PHE A 614 -7.79 76.54 15.60
C PHE A 614 -8.93 76.68 14.59
N GLY A 615 -9.81 77.66 14.81
CA GLY A 615 -10.65 78.26 13.77
C GLY A 615 -9.99 79.54 13.25
N VAL A 616 -9.35 79.51 12.07
CA VAL A 616 -8.90 80.71 11.35
C VAL A 616 -9.24 80.57 9.85
N CYS A 617 -9.84 81.64 9.33
CA CYS A 617 -10.63 81.80 8.12
C CYS A 617 -9.96 81.46 6.78
N LEU A 618 -10.58 80.58 5.99
CA LEU A 618 -11.36 80.87 4.77
C LEU A 618 -11.89 79.52 4.24
N GLU A 619 -13.23 79.38 4.21
CA GLU A 619 -13.99 78.24 3.64
C GLU A 619 -13.55 76.81 3.98
N ASN A 620 -13.82 76.32 5.20
CA ASN A 620 -14.35 74.97 5.49
C ASN A 620 -14.19 74.63 6.99
N VAL A 621 -15.15 75.08 7.81
CA VAL A 621 -15.34 74.59 9.20
C VAL A 621 -15.92 73.18 9.14
N LYS A 622 -15.10 72.14 8.88
CA LYS A 622 -15.60 70.77 8.74
C LYS A 622 -15.32 69.89 9.96
N THR A 623 -14.11 69.89 10.53
CA THR A 623 -13.76 69.00 11.67
C THR A 623 -14.57 69.32 12.94
N TYR A 624 -14.62 70.60 13.34
CA TYR A 624 -15.40 71.03 14.51
C TYR A 624 -16.91 70.86 14.31
N LYS A 625 -17.44 71.13 13.09
CA LYS A 625 -18.86 70.87 12.77
C LYS A 625 -19.20 69.37 12.79
N LYS A 626 -18.27 68.49 12.36
CA LYS A 626 -18.42 67.03 12.43
C LYS A 626 -18.39 66.48 13.87
N MET A 627 -17.66 67.12 14.79
CA MET A 627 -17.62 66.72 16.21
C MET A 627 -18.79 67.25 17.06
N LYS A 628 -19.43 68.33 16.59
CA LYS A 628 -20.51 69.02 17.32
C LYS A 628 -21.71 68.15 17.75
N PRO A 629 -22.13 67.09 17.02
CA PRO A 629 -23.23 66.23 17.46
C PRO A 629 -22.88 65.35 18.68
N ASN A 630 -21.60 65.14 18.99
CA ASN A 630 -21.12 64.14 19.96
C ASN A 630 -20.42 64.75 21.20
N CYS A 631 -20.56 66.06 21.48
CA CYS A 631 -19.75 66.74 22.50
C CYS A 631 -20.42 66.87 23.88
N SER A 632 -19.84 66.22 24.90
CA SER A 632 -20.10 66.44 26.34
C SER A 632 -18.90 67.05 27.10
N LYS A 633 -17.86 67.55 26.40
CA LYS A 633 -16.62 68.07 27.01
C LYS A 633 -16.51 69.60 26.99
N HIS A 634 -15.92 70.18 28.04
CA HIS A 634 -15.72 71.63 28.22
C HIS A 634 -14.75 72.22 27.18
N THR A 635 -15.18 73.27 26.48
CA THR A 635 -14.37 74.08 25.56
C THR A 635 -14.37 75.55 25.98
N VAL A 636 -13.20 76.21 26.01
CA VAL A 636 -13.06 77.64 26.37
C VAL A 636 -12.70 78.46 25.11
N PRO A 637 -13.45 79.53 24.76
CA PRO A 637 -13.13 80.40 23.63
C PRO A 637 -12.08 81.45 24.02
N GLU A 638 -11.00 81.54 23.26
CA GLU A 638 -9.94 82.55 23.44
C GLU A 638 -10.23 83.81 22.60
N LYS A 639 -10.34 84.98 23.25
CA LYS A 639 -10.47 86.29 22.57
C LYS A 639 -9.08 86.80 22.21
N ARG A 640 -8.77 86.92 20.90
CA ARG A 640 -7.57 87.63 20.42
C ARG A 640 -7.74 89.15 20.53
N THR A 641 -6.89 89.81 21.34
CA THR A 641 -6.52 91.22 21.14
C THR A 641 -5.59 91.32 19.92
N LYS A 642 -5.78 92.41 19.15
CA LYS A 642 -5.26 92.62 17.78
C LYS A 642 -3.75 92.52 17.65
#